data_AF-A0A973BI33-F1
#
_entry.id   AF-A0A973BI33-F1
#
_cell.length_a   1.000
_cell.length_b   1.000
_cell.length_c   1.000
_cell.angle_alpha   90.00
_cell.angle_beta   90.00
_cell.angle_gamma   90.00
#
_symmetry.space_group_name_H-M   'P 1'
#
loop_
_entity.id
_entity.type
_entity.pdbx_description
1 polymer ?
#
loop_
_entity_poly.entity_id
_entity_poly.type
_entity_poly.pdbx_seq_one_letter_code
_entity_poly.pdbx_strand_id
1 'polypeptide(L)'
;MKKLLIFLLLSLSLFASTHKYIELNENEKKWLKTHTIIKLAVIDYWDSDNENNNIHTELIRLLSHYGNINIIPLSFDTWNAAYNDALKGESTHGIMYLSWSKEKEKKYFHYSMPYDAKANFLVVRKGNRNINSIEDLKNKHVYVQKNAVTQTILENYSSEINLIEHTDNEKMLEILSTNKKINAVFIYKVDKEQLKKYDLKIVKKVYGKYTNIHIGITHQHKELQTIINKIMAVIPQFEFNKIQRTVYKKSNEFVQINKLLLTKEEKLWIKSHPVITVGGEKDWAPFDFVDENGKYNGLSKNYLDVISSLTGLNFEVKTGQTWNELLMALKNSQIDMLPAIYFSEEREKFANFTSSYLSISDYYITKANYPKIKSITSLYGKTVVAIKGYEVTSWLKEKHPKISIHEVSNLLEALQSLEAGESIAFLNDNPSSSYSIEKNFISGLKFNNVVKNRMPLTLHMASKKEYKILATIINKAFVKITKEQKRTIASHWMSEVSHKSIDLTKKESLWLLTKPILKFAVDPNWLPIEAINKKSKKYEGMMADILDIIAETSGIKFKLVETKEWGKSLELAKNNDVDILAAISITDKRKKFLNFSDKTIVLSDGVIMKNNSTFITSLNGLKGLRIGVSDGTSLHAMLKEDYPNLIIKPIKGIKKGLDKLKNDEIDAFIGNLEVASHIIIKKHFFNLKVVFKLENTRQLHIGLIKSLPQEALSIINKTLNSINKNELNTIRQRWIGLKINKEIDYTIFYKIAFAVIVLIIFFIFTNRKLQQLVRKRTQDLQKEKDKLSSFNKNLENLVSLRTISLEDAKNELEESNKLTRDSINYAALIQHALIPEEDTFDIYFKTHFALWSPKDVVGGDIYLFEELRGEHECLLMVIDCTGHGVPGAFVTMLVKAIERQVVSKIVNNENLEVSPAWILSYFNKSMKKILKQDNKDSLSNAGFDGGILYYNKKQKYIKYAGAETPLFYFEENELKVIKSDRHSVGYKKSDINYEFTEHTIEVKEGMQFYLSTDGYLDQNGGKKAFPFGKRKFQELLKKVHTLPYEEQKEVFISTMKEYQGDEIKNDDITMIALKI
;
A
#
# COMPACT_ATOMS: atom_id res chain seq x y z
N MET A 1 -41.27 20.14 30.49
CA MET A 1 -40.50 18.91 30.78
C MET A 1 -40.91 17.69 29.95
N LYS A 2 -42.20 17.33 29.82
CA LYS A 2 -42.63 16.18 28.98
C LYS A 2 -42.26 16.27 27.48
N LYS A 3 -42.19 17.47 26.88
CA LYS A 3 -41.75 17.64 25.48
C LYS A 3 -40.24 17.53 25.25
N LEU A 4 -39.42 17.75 26.28
CA LEU A 4 -37.96 17.61 26.20
C LEU A 4 -37.53 16.14 26.31
N LEU A 5 -38.29 15.33 27.07
CA LEU A 5 -38.08 13.89 27.16
C LEU A 5 -38.45 13.16 25.85
N ILE A 6 -39.47 13.66 25.13
CA ILE A 6 -39.87 13.12 23.82
C ILE A 6 -38.85 13.46 22.73
N PHE A 7 -38.18 14.61 22.81
CA PHE A 7 -37.16 15.02 21.83
C PHE A 7 -35.81 14.33 22.06
N LEU A 8 -35.46 14.00 23.32
CA LEU A 8 -34.29 13.17 23.61
C LEU A 8 -34.48 11.70 23.21
N LEU A 9 -35.72 11.18 23.26
CA LEU A 9 -36.03 9.84 22.75
C LEU A 9 -36.05 9.77 21.21
N LEU A 10 -36.27 10.88 20.51
CA LEU A 10 -36.26 10.97 19.04
C LEU A 10 -34.86 11.25 18.43
N SER A 11 -33.90 11.71 19.23
CA SER A 11 -32.52 11.97 18.77
C SER A 11 -31.57 10.79 18.92
N LEU A 12 -31.98 9.72 19.62
CA LEU A 12 -31.28 8.42 19.60
C LEU A 12 -31.69 7.52 18.43
N SER A 13 -32.66 7.91 17.60
CA SER A 13 -33.16 7.08 16.48
C SER A 13 -32.71 7.53 15.08
N LEU A 14 -31.76 8.47 14.95
CA LEU A 14 -31.33 8.99 13.63
C LEU A 14 -29.83 8.80 13.31
N PHE A 15 -29.08 8.12 14.17
CA PHE A 15 -27.79 7.48 13.80
C PHE A 15 -27.99 5.98 13.61
N ALA A 16 -28.82 5.61 12.64
CA ALA A 16 -29.08 4.21 12.30
C ALA A 16 -29.58 4.10 10.86
N SER A 17 -28.67 4.06 9.87
CA SER A 17 -28.83 3.24 8.64
C SER A 17 -27.74 3.50 7.61
N THR A 18 -26.69 2.68 7.63
CA THR A 18 -26.25 1.97 6.41
C THR A 18 -25.89 0.52 6.74
N HIS A 19 -26.63 -0.08 7.67
CA HIS A 19 -26.65 -1.54 7.84
C HIS A 19 -28.10 -1.96 7.60
N LYS A 20 -28.34 -2.94 6.73
CA LYS A 20 -29.64 -3.61 6.66
C LYS A 20 -29.89 -4.21 8.04
N TYR A 21 -30.76 -3.59 8.84
CA TYR A 21 -31.15 -4.19 10.11
C TYR A 21 -31.89 -5.50 9.81
N ILE A 22 -31.53 -6.55 10.54
CA ILE A 22 -32.24 -7.82 10.50
C ILE A 22 -33.69 -7.59 10.96
N GLU A 23 -34.67 -8.09 10.21
CA GLU A 23 -36.06 -8.06 10.65
C GLU A 23 -36.31 -9.20 11.65
N LEU A 24 -36.41 -8.84 12.93
CA LEU A 24 -36.76 -9.77 14.00
C LEU A 24 -38.27 -9.84 14.22
N ASN A 25 -38.79 -11.05 14.44
CA ASN A 25 -40.18 -11.25 14.87
C ASN A 25 -40.33 -10.94 16.38
N GLU A 26 -41.57 -10.86 16.86
CA GLU A 26 -41.85 -10.48 18.25
C GLU A 26 -41.28 -11.45 19.28
N ASN A 27 -41.22 -12.76 18.97
CA ASN A 27 -40.63 -13.76 19.87
C ASN A 27 -39.10 -13.58 19.97
N GLU A 28 -38.42 -13.32 18.85
CA GLU A 28 -36.98 -13.05 18.80
C GLU A 28 -36.61 -11.76 19.54
N LYS A 29 -37.39 -10.69 19.37
CA LYS A 29 -37.21 -9.43 20.12
C LYS A 29 -37.40 -9.63 21.62
N LYS A 30 -38.42 -10.40 22.02
CA LYS A 30 -38.66 -10.74 23.42
C LYS A 30 -37.50 -11.56 23.99
N TRP A 31 -36.99 -12.52 23.23
CA TRP A 31 -35.88 -13.36 23.64
C TRP A 31 -34.58 -12.58 23.86
N LEU A 32 -34.24 -11.63 22.97
CA LEU A 32 -33.06 -10.76 23.14
C LEU A 32 -33.18 -9.79 24.32
N LYS A 33 -34.40 -9.38 24.68
CA LYS A 33 -34.64 -8.56 25.88
C LYS A 33 -34.38 -9.32 27.17
N THR A 34 -34.63 -10.63 27.19
CA THR A 34 -34.40 -11.49 28.36
C THR A 34 -32.99 -12.09 28.41
N HIS A 35 -32.27 -12.10 27.27
CA HIS A 35 -30.91 -12.64 27.15
C HIS A 35 -29.97 -11.56 26.59
N THR A 36 -29.54 -10.65 27.46
CA THR A 36 -28.67 -9.51 27.09
C THR A 36 -27.23 -9.91 26.79
N ILE A 37 -26.82 -11.11 27.22
CA ILE A 37 -25.51 -11.70 26.96
C ILE A 37 -25.72 -13.12 26.44
N ILE A 38 -25.28 -13.36 25.21
CA ILE A 38 -25.31 -14.67 24.58
C ILE A 38 -23.93 -15.31 24.77
N LYS A 39 -23.91 -16.52 25.33
CA LYS A 39 -22.67 -17.27 25.59
C LYS A 39 -22.56 -18.44 24.64
N LEU A 40 -21.46 -18.52 23.89
CA LEU A 40 -21.18 -19.66 23.00
C LEU A 40 -19.92 -20.39 23.47
N ALA A 41 -20.01 -21.72 23.60
CA ALA A 41 -18.87 -22.55 23.96
C ALA A 41 -17.83 -22.55 22.83
N VAL A 42 -16.58 -22.28 23.18
CA VAL A 42 -15.39 -22.32 22.30
C VAL A 42 -14.27 -23.13 22.97
N ILE A 43 -13.28 -23.56 22.20
CA ILE A 43 -12.16 -24.38 22.68
C ILE A 43 -10.86 -23.60 22.60
N ASP A 44 -10.03 -23.70 23.63
CA ASP A 44 -8.83 -22.87 23.78
C ASP A 44 -7.65 -23.26 22.90
N TYR A 45 -7.62 -24.49 22.38
CA TYR A 45 -6.54 -25.00 21.54
C TYR A 45 -6.85 -24.94 20.02
N TRP A 46 -7.86 -24.16 19.60
CA TRP A 46 -8.11 -23.97 18.17
C TRP A 46 -7.05 -23.10 17.51
N ASP A 47 -6.68 -23.46 16.28
CA ASP A 47 -5.67 -22.75 15.48
C ASP A 47 -5.98 -21.24 15.42
N SER A 48 -5.09 -20.42 15.97
CA SER A 48 -5.18 -18.95 16.02
C SER A 48 -3.97 -18.30 15.34
N ASP A 49 -4.10 -17.02 14.98
CA ASP A 49 -2.97 -16.19 14.59
C ASP A 49 -2.14 -15.74 15.80
N ASN A 50 -1.04 -15.02 15.56
CA ASN A 50 -0.12 -14.54 16.60
C ASN A 50 -0.78 -13.53 17.57
N GLU A 51 -1.99 -13.06 17.29
CA GLU A 51 -2.81 -12.19 18.14
C GLU A 51 -3.98 -12.94 18.81
N ASN A 52 -3.97 -14.28 18.76
CA ASN A 52 -5.01 -15.16 19.27
C ASN A 52 -6.39 -15.06 18.56
N ASN A 53 -6.45 -14.48 17.36
CA ASN A 53 -7.68 -14.45 16.56
C ASN A 53 -7.81 -15.74 15.74
N ASN A 54 -9.02 -16.30 15.68
CA ASN A 54 -9.35 -17.47 14.87
C ASN A 54 -10.68 -17.27 14.11
N ILE A 55 -11.05 -18.23 13.27
CA ILE A 55 -12.30 -18.15 12.48
C ILE A 55 -13.55 -17.97 13.36
N HIS A 56 -13.51 -18.44 14.60
CA HIS A 56 -14.62 -18.36 15.55
C HIS A 56 -14.72 -16.99 16.23
N THR A 57 -13.59 -16.41 16.66
CA THR A 57 -13.58 -15.06 17.27
C THR A 57 -13.98 -13.98 16.26
N GLU A 58 -13.51 -14.09 15.01
CA GLU A 58 -13.91 -13.17 13.95
C GLU A 58 -15.38 -13.33 13.54
N LEU A 59 -15.91 -14.56 13.53
CA LEU A 59 -17.33 -14.78 13.27
C LEU A 59 -18.20 -14.21 14.40
N ILE A 60 -17.79 -14.37 15.67
CA ILE A 60 -18.46 -13.73 16.82
C ILE A 60 -18.48 -12.21 16.64
N ARG A 61 -17.35 -11.60 16.26
CA ARG A 61 -17.25 -10.16 16.02
C ARG A 61 -18.23 -9.68 14.95
N LEU A 62 -18.34 -10.40 13.84
CA LEU A 62 -19.30 -10.07 12.78
C LEU A 62 -20.75 -10.28 13.23
N LEU A 63 -21.05 -11.37 13.94
CA LEU A 63 -22.39 -11.61 14.46
C LEU A 63 -22.82 -10.51 15.44
N SER A 64 -21.92 -10.09 16.32
CA SER A 64 -22.17 -8.99 17.25
C SER A 64 -22.34 -7.65 16.55
N HIS A 65 -21.50 -7.35 15.55
CA HIS A 65 -21.57 -6.10 14.79
C HIS A 65 -22.84 -5.99 13.94
N TYR A 66 -23.13 -7.00 13.12
CA TYR A 66 -24.28 -6.97 12.21
C TYR A 66 -25.61 -7.28 12.89
N GLY A 67 -25.58 -8.01 14.00
CA GLY A 67 -26.76 -8.32 14.79
C GLY A 67 -27.08 -7.30 15.87
N ASN A 68 -26.13 -6.42 16.22
CA ASN A 68 -26.19 -5.59 17.42
C ASN A 68 -26.55 -6.41 18.68
N ILE A 69 -25.90 -7.56 18.82
CA ILE A 69 -26.09 -8.51 19.93
C ILE A 69 -24.76 -8.77 20.64
N ASN A 70 -24.80 -8.95 21.95
CA ASN A 70 -23.59 -9.21 22.72
C ASN A 70 -23.34 -10.72 22.83
N ILE A 71 -22.35 -11.22 22.07
CA ILE A 71 -21.93 -12.62 22.11
C ILE A 71 -20.56 -12.69 22.80
N ILE A 72 -20.47 -13.50 23.86
CA ILE A 72 -19.24 -13.75 24.60
C ILE A 72 -18.84 -15.22 24.40
N PRO A 73 -17.60 -15.49 23.94
CA PRO A 73 -17.08 -16.86 23.93
C PRO A 73 -16.84 -17.34 25.36
N LEU A 74 -17.31 -18.55 25.68
CA LEU A 74 -16.97 -19.25 26.92
C LEU A 74 -16.01 -20.38 26.60
N SER A 75 -14.78 -20.23 27.07
CA SER A 75 -13.66 -21.12 26.82
C SER A 75 -13.72 -22.41 27.63
N PHE A 76 -13.36 -23.53 27.00
CA PHE A 76 -13.24 -24.84 27.63
C PHE A 76 -11.95 -25.55 27.19
N ASP A 77 -11.34 -26.26 28.15
CA ASP A 77 -10.11 -27.01 27.92
C ASP A 77 -10.29 -28.25 27.01
N THR A 78 -11.52 -28.76 26.88
CA THR A 78 -11.80 -29.95 26.04
C THR A 78 -13.13 -29.83 25.29
N TRP A 79 -13.17 -30.42 24.08
CA TRP A 79 -14.39 -30.50 23.27
C TRP A 79 -15.55 -31.18 24.02
N ASN A 80 -15.27 -32.23 24.79
CA ASN A 80 -16.31 -32.93 25.55
C ASN A 80 -16.91 -32.05 26.66
N ALA A 81 -16.11 -31.22 27.35
CA ALA A 81 -16.61 -30.30 28.36
C ALA A 81 -17.52 -29.24 27.74
N ALA A 82 -17.06 -28.58 26.66
CA ALA A 82 -17.87 -27.62 25.90
C ALA A 82 -19.16 -28.22 25.37
N TYR A 83 -19.08 -29.43 24.79
CA TYR A 83 -20.24 -30.11 24.21
C TYR A 83 -21.25 -30.50 25.28
N ASN A 84 -20.80 -31.05 26.41
CA ASN A 84 -21.69 -31.44 27.51
C ASN A 84 -22.35 -30.24 28.19
N ASP A 85 -21.64 -29.11 28.31
CA ASP A 85 -22.23 -27.87 28.82
C ASP A 85 -23.30 -27.32 27.85
N ALA A 86 -22.98 -27.24 26.56
CA ALA A 86 -23.93 -26.80 25.54
C ALA A 86 -25.14 -27.73 25.40
N LEU A 87 -24.98 -29.03 25.67
CA LEU A 87 -26.08 -29.99 25.73
C LEU A 87 -27.06 -29.69 26.87
N LYS A 88 -26.54 -29.34 28.06
CA LYS A 88 -27.36 -29.02 29.22
C LYS A 88 -28.01 -27.65 29.11
N GLY A 89 -27.36 -26.70 28.44
CA GLY A 89 -27.84 -25.33 28.26
C GLY A 89 -27.79 -24.49 29.53
N GLU A 90 -27.00 -24.90 30.54
CA GLU A 90 -26.95 -24.25 31.86
C GLU A 90 -26.07 -22.99 31.85
N SER A 91 -24.89 -23.05 31.22
CA SER A 91 -23.94 -21.92 31.19
C SER A 91 -23.69 -21.34 29.80
N THR A 92 -23.97 -22.11 28.74
CA THR A 92 -23.87 -21.68 27.34
C THR A 92 -25.18 -21.87 26.58
N HIS A 93 -25.40 -21.02 25.58
CA HIS A 93 -26.59 -21.04 24.73
C HIS A 93 -26.36 -21.89 23.45
N GLY A 94 -25.14 -22.34 23.23
CA GLY A 94 -24.74 -23.13 22.07
C GLY A 94 -23.23 -23.33 22.02
N ILE A 95 -22.78 -24.06 21.01
CA ILE A 95 -21.38 -24.44 20.78
C ILE A 95 -20.96 -24.11 19.35
N MET A 96 -19.76 -23.58 19.19
CA MET A 96 -19.14 -23.36 17.88
C MET A 96 -18.44 -24.62 17.36
N TYR A 97 -18.18 -24.68 16.06
CA TYR A 97 -17.47 -25.78 15.40
C TYR A 97 -18.22 -27.12 15.37
N LEU A 98 -19.56 -27.09 15.36
CA LEU A 98 -20.37 -28.31 15.37
C LEU A 98 -20.67 -28.79 13.94
N SER A 99 -20.24 -30.00 13.62
CA SER A 99 -20.62 -30.70 12.39
C SER A 99 -22.08 -31.14 12.42
N TRP A 100 -22.78 -31.04 11.29
CA TRP A 100 -24.17 -31.49 11.20
C TRP A 100 -24.31 -33.02 11.27
N SER A 101 -25.29 -33.50 12.03
CA SER A 101 -25.80 -34.88 11.94
C SER A 101 -27.29 -34.92 12.25
N LYS A 102 -28.02 -35.82 11.58
CA LYS A 102 -29.47 -35.96 11.75
C LYS A 102 -29.87 -36.29 13.21
N GLU A 103 -29.05 -37.07 13.90
CA GLU A 103 -29.29 -37.42 15.30
C GLU A 103 -29.15 -36.21 16.23
N LYS A 104 -28.05 -35.46 16.12
CA LYS A 104 -27.81 -34.27 16.95
C LYS A 104 -28.84 -33.17 16.68
N GLU A 105 -29.25 -32.99 15.43
CA GLU A 105 -30.30 -32.02 15.08
C GLU A 105 -31.65 -32.39 15.69
N LYS A 106 -31.99 -33.69 15.68
CA LYS A 106 -33.25 -34.18 16.22
C LYS A 106 -33.29 -34.15 17.75
N LYS A 107 -32.17 -34.43 18.42
CA LYS A 107 -32.14 -34.65 19.88
C LYS A 107 -31.66 -33.43 20.69
N TYR A 108 -30.79 -32.59 20.14
CA TYR A 108 -29.98 -31.68 20.97
C TYR A 108 -29.85 -30.25 20.45
N PHE A 109 -29.63 -30.04 19.15
CA PHE A 109 -29.26 -28.72 18.61
C PHE A 109 -30.10 -28.27 17.41
N HIS A 110 -30.35 -26.97 17.32
CA HIS A 110 -30.70 -26.26 16.11
C HIS A 110 -29.43 -25.71 15.46
N TYR A 111 -29.25 -25.95 14.17
CA TYR A 111 -28.02 -25.59 13.45
C TYR A 111 -28.14 -24.22 12.77
N SER A 112 -27.11 -23.38 12.88
CA SER A 112 -27.00 -22.15 12.06
C SER A 112 -26.82 -22.48 10.57
N MET A 113 -26.76 -21.45 9.71
CA MET A 113 -26.15 -21.59 8.39
C MET A 113 -24.68 -22.00 8.54
N PRO A 114 -24.15 -22.81 7.59
CA PRO A 114 -22.76 -23.22 7.66
C PRO A 114 -21.84 -22.02 7.40
N TYR A 115 -20.79 -21.88 8.21
CA TYR A 115 -19.80 -20.82 8.05
C TYR A 115 -18.42 -21.34 7.59
N ASP A 116 -18.21 -22.65 7.65
CA ASP A 116 -16.98 -23.31 7.21
C ASP A 116 -17.28 -24.75 6.73
N ALA A 117 -16.34 -25.36 6.00
CA ALA A 117 -16.48 -26.74 5.52
C ALA A 117 -15.13 -27.47 5.50
N LYS A 118 -15.03 -28.61 6.21
CA LYS A 118 -13.79 -29.38 6.35
C LYS A 118 -13.84 -30.66 5.53
N ALA A 119 -12.88 -30.86 4.62
CA ALA A 119 -12.83 -32.09 3.82
C ALA A 119 -12.57 -33.32 4.70
N ASN A 120 -13.22 -34.44 4.39
CA ASN A 120 -12.74 -35.75 4.80
C ASN A 120 -11.83 -36.31 3.71
N PHE A 121 -10.83 -37.09 4.11
CA PHE A 121 -9.82 -37.62 3.24
C PHE A 121 -9.92 -39.13 3.19
N LEU A 122 -10.08 -39.66 1.98
CA LEU A 122 -9.91 -41.07 1.70
C LEU A 122 -8.43 -41.34 1.41
N VAL A 123 -7.79 -42.06 2.32
CA VAL A 123 -6.36 -42.37 2.29
C VAL A 123 -6.17 -43.85 1.98
N VAL A 124 -5.28 -44.15 1.05
CA VAL A 124 -4.89 -45.50 0.64
C VAL A 124 -3.38 -45.58 0.46
N ARG A 125 -2.83 -46.79 0.34
CA ARG A 125 -1.42 -47.01 -0.03
C ARG A 125 -1.11 -46.39 -1.40
N LYS A 126 0.08 -45.83 -1.58
CA LYS A 126 0.47 -45.14 -2.82
C LYS A 126 0.35 -46.01 -4.08
N GLY A 127 0.67 -47.29 -3.97
CA GLY A 127 0.53 -48.31 -5.03
C GLY A 127 -0.90 -48.79 -5.32
N ASN A 128 -1.89 -48.43 -4.51
CA ASN A 128 -3.29 -48.84 -4.73
C ASN A 128 -3.86 -48.13 -5.98
N ARG A 129 -4.37 -48.90 -6.94
CA ARG A 129 -5.02 -48.40 -8.17
C ARG A 129 -6.54 -48.68 -8.23
N ASN A 130 -7.06 -49.43 -7.26
CA ASN A 130 -8.40 -50.00 -7.29
C ASN A 130 -9.42 -49.17 -6.48
N ILE A 131 -8.96 -48.24 -5.63
CA ILE A 131 -9.83 -47.39 -4.81
C ILE A 131 -9.57 -45.94 -5.18
N ASN A 132 -10.51 -45.31 -5.86
CA ASN A 132 -10.45 -43.93 -6.33
C ASN A 132 -11.61 -43.08 -5.79
N SER A 133 -12.67 -43.71 -5.26
CA SER A 133 -13.79 -43.05 -4.62
C SER A 133 -14.45 -43.89 -3.52
N ILE A 134 -15.50 -43.37 -2.86
CA ILE A 134 -16.19 -44.08 -1.77
C ILE A 134 -16.95 -45.30 -2.32
N GLU A 135 -17.44 -45.21 -3.56
CA GLU A 135 -18.09 -46.29 -4.31
C GLU A 135 -17.24 -47.59 -4.30
N ASP A 136 -15.91 -47.44 -4.35
CA ASP A 136 -14.96 -48.55 -4.44
C ASP A 136 -14.71 -49.26 -3.09
N LEU A 137 -15.32 -48.77 -2.00
CA LEU A 137 -15.14 -49.29 -0.64
C LEU A 137 -16.09 -50.44 -0.29
N LYS A 138 -17.01 -50.82 -1.19
CA LYS A 138 -17.92 -51.96 -0.97
C LYS A 138 -17.12 -53.24 -0.70
N ASN A 139 -17.49 -53.95 0.36
CA ASN A 139 -16.83 -55.17 0.86
C ASN A 139 -15.35 -54.97 1.23
N LYS A 140 -14.91 -53.73 1.48
CA LYS A 140 -13.54 -53.40 1.91
C LYS A 140 -13.51 -53.07 3.40
N HIS A 141 -12.38 -53.37 4.02
CA HIS A 141 -12.11 -52.99 5.41
C HIS A 141 -11.57 -51.56 5.45
N VAL A 142 -12.30 -50.67 6.10
CA VAL A 142 -12.01 -49.23 6.16
C VAL A 142 -11.93 -48.79 7.62
N TYR A 143 -10.79 -48.22 7.98
CA TYR A 143 -10.63 -47.60 9.30
C TYR A 143 -11.29 -46.23 9.34
N VAL A 144 -12.05 -45.99 10.41
CA VAL A 144 -12.66 -44.70 10.73
C VAL A 144 -12.37 -44.34 12.18
N GLN A 145 -12.30 -43.04 12.46
CA GLN A 145 -12.18 -42.59 13.83
C GLN A 145 -13.48 -42.88 14.61
N LYS A 146 -13.33 -43.48 15.79
CA LYS A 146 -14.45 -43.83 16.68
C LYS A 146 -15.26 -42.58 17.04
N ASN A 147 -16.59 -42.69 16.98
CA ASN A 147 -17.54 -41.60 17.26
C ASN A 147 -17.39 -40.34 16.38
N ALA A 148 -16.74 -40.46 15.22
CA ALA A 148 -16.54 -39.35 14.29
C ALA A 148 -17.54 -39.39 13.13
N VAL A 149 -17.79 -38.22 12.54
CA VAL A 149 -18.71 -38.04 11.40
C VAL A 149 -18.30 -38.89 10.18
N THR A 150 -17.02 -39.24 10.07
CA THR A 150 -16.48 -40.14 9.04
C THR A 150 -17.18 -41.49 9.02
N GLN A 151 -17.56 -42.02 10.19
CA GLN A 151 -18.33 -43.26 10.30
C GLN A 151 -19.73 -43.09 9.72
N THR A 152 -20.47 -42.08 10.19
CA THR A 152 -21.83 -41.78 9.72
C THR A 152 -21.89 -41.52 8.21
N ILE A 153 -20.85 -40.91 7.62
CA ILE A 153 -20.78 -40.69 6.16
C ILE A 153 -20.72 -42.01 5.41
N LEU A 154 -19.89 -42.96 5.86
CA LEU A 154 -19.73 -44.26 5.18
C LEU A 154 -20.92 -45.19 5.43
N GLU A 155 -21.50 -45.20 6.63
CA GLU A 155 -22.70 -45.99 6.96
C GLU A 155 -23.92 -45.56 6.13
N ASN A 156 -24.12 -44.25 5.95
CA ASN A 156 -25.18 -43.72 5.08
C ASN A 156 -24.93 -44.00 3.60
N TYR A 157 -23.67 -44.25 3.22
CA TYR A 157 -23.30 -44.49 1.84
C TYR A 157 -23.56 -45.95 1.45
N SER A 158 -23.12 -46.91 2.27
CA SER A 158 -23.41 -48.32 2.06
C SER A 158 -23.15 -49.15 3.31
N SER A 159 -24.09 -50.02 3.67
CA SER A 159 -23.94 -51.02 4.74
C SER A 159 -23.00 -52.18 4.38
N GLU A 160 -22.52 -52.25 3.13
CA GLU A 160 -21.59 -53.28 2.66
C GLU A 160 -20.11 -52.91 2.93
N ILE A 161 -19.84 -51.75 3.53
CA ILE A 161 -18.48 -51.32 3.89
C ILE A 161 -18.15 -51.90 5.27
N ASN A 162 -17.05 -52.64 5.39
CA ASN A 162 -16.62 -53.21 6.66
C ASN A 162 -15.85 -52.15 7.48
N LEU A 163 -16.57 -51.39 8.31
CA LEU A 163 -16.00 -50.34 9.14
C LEU A 163 -15.27 -50.92 10.35
N ILE A 164 -14.08 -50.39 10.63
CA ILE A 164 -13.30 -50.72 11.81
C ILE A 164 -13.01 -49.41 12.54
N GLU A 165 -13.40 -49.33 13.80
CA GLU A 165 -13.22 -48.13 14.62
C GLU A 165 -11.85 -48.11 15.29
N HIS A 166 -11.23 -46.93 15.34
CA HIS A 166 -10.01 -46.70 16.11
C HIS A 166 -10.01 -45.28 16.70
N THR A 167 -9.32 -45.06 17.82
CA THR A 167 -9.30 -43.76 18.51
C THR A 167 -8.17 -42.84 18.05
N ASP A 168 -7.09 -43.42 17.53
CA ASP A 168 -5.86 -42.71 17.12
C ASP A 168 -5.71 -42.69 15.59
N ASN A 169 -5.60 -41.47 15.04
CA ASN A 169 -5.49 -41.22 13.60
C ASN A 169 -4.13 -41.59 13.01
N GLU A 170 -3.04 -41.38 13.74
CA GLU A 170 -1.70 -41.75 13.26
C GLU A 170 -1.56 -43.27 13.21
N LYS A 171 -2.03 -43.95 14.26
CA LYS A 171 -1.99 -45.41 14.32
C LYS A 171 -2.84 -46.07 13.23
N MET A 172 -3.96 -45.46 12.83
CA MET A 172 -4.73 -45.93 11.66
C MET A 172 -3.93 -45.84 10.35
N LEU A 173 -3.20 -44.75 10.14
CA LEU A 173 -2.34 -44.57 8.96
C LEU A 173 -1.15 -45.55 8.98
N GLU A 174 -0.52 -45.74 10.13
CA GLU A 174 0.55 -46.72 10.33
C GLU A 174 0.06 -48.14 10.01
N ILE A 175 -1.07 -48.56 10.59
CA ILE A 175 -1.66 -49.89 10.33
C ILE A 175 -2.06 -50.04 8.86
N LEU A 176 -2.56 -48.97 8.22
CA LEU A 176 -2.83 -48.98 6.78
C LEU A 176 -1.55 -49.25 5.98
N SER A 177 -0.39 -48.72 6.38
CA SER A 177 0.86 -48.97 5.67
C SER A 177 1.32 -50.44 5.77
N THR A 178 1.14 -51.08 6.93
CA THR A 178 1.69 -52.40 7.23
C THR A 178 0.71 -53.56 6.99
N ASN A 179 -0.58 -53.40 7.33
CA ASN A 179 -1.55 -54.49 7.32
C ASN A 179 -2.39 -54.54 6.04
N LYS A 180 -2.01 -55.41 5.11
CA LYS A 180 -2.68 -55.61 3.81
C LYS A 180 -4.18 -55.94 3.87
N LYS A 181 -4.70 -56.42 5.01
CA LYS A 181 -6.14 -56.69 5.18
C LYS A 181 -6.98 -55.41 5.23
N ILE A 182 -6.37 -54.28 5.62
CA ILE A 182 -7.00 -52.97 5.61
C ILE A 182 -6.83 -52.34 4.24
N ASN A 183 -7.91 -51.79 3.69
CA ASN A 183 -7.94 -51.28 2.32
C ASN A 183 -7.84 -49.76 2.24
N ALA A 184 -8.42 -49.04 3.20
CA ALA A 184 -8.41 -47.58 3.25
C ALA A 184 -8.57 -47.05 4.69
N VAL A 185 -8.23 -45.78 4.87
CA VAL A 185 -8.53 -44.99 6.08
C VAL A 185 -9.35 -43.78 5.65
N PHE A 186 -10.43 -43.46 6.37
CA PHE A 186 -11.27 -42.30 6.12
C PHE A 186 -11.28 -41.37 7.33
N ILE A 187 -10.60 -40.21 7.22
CA ILE A 187 -10.28 -39.31 8.33
C ILE A 187 -10.44 -37.83 7.94
N TYR A 188 -10.72 -36.96 8.91
CA TYR A 188 -10.96 -35.51 8.65
C TYR A 188 -9.70 -34.63 8.79
N LYS A 189 -8.59 -35.17 9.33
CA LYS A 189 -7.31 -34.49 9.48
C LYS A 189 -6.20 -35.40 8.96
N VAL A 190 -5.36 -34.87 8.08
CA VAL A 190 -4.24 -35.61 7.48
C VAL A 190 -3.01 -34.73 7.46
N ASP A 191 -1.91 -35.24 8.00
CA ASP A 191 -0.59 -34.62 7.91
C ASP A 191 0.18 -35.18 6.69
N LYS A 192 0.74 -34.28 5.87
CA LYS A 192 1.52 -34.65 4.69
C LYS A 192 2.81 -35.38 5.04
N GLU A 193 3.45 -35.05 6.16
CA GLU A 193 4.66 -35.74 6.59
C GLU A 193 4.34 -37.16 7.06
N GLN A 194 3.20 -37.38 7.72
CA GLN A 194 2.72 -38.72 8.03
C GLN A 194 2.39 -39.53 6.77
N LEU A 195 1.75 -38.93 5.76
CA LEU A 195 1.49 -39.61 4.49
C LEU A 195 2.78 -40.04 3.78
N LYS A 196 3.81 -39.18 3.78
CA LYS A 196 5.13 -39.50 3.22
C LYS A 196 5.80 -40.61 4.02
N LYS A 197 5.83 -40.50 5.36
CA LYS A 197 6.42 -41.47 6.29
C LYS A 197 5.87 -42.88 6.07
N TYR A 198 4.57 -43.00 5.81
CA TYR A 198 3.88 -44.29 5.68
C TYR A 198 3.62 -44.73 4.23
N ASP A 199 4.19 -44.05 3.23
CA ASP A 199 3.96 -44.27 1.77
C ASP A 199 2.47 -44.37 1.38
N LEU A 200 1.69 -43.41 1.88
CA LEU A 200 0.26 -43.30 1.64
C LEU A 200 -0.06 -42.13 0.72
N LYS A 201 -1.24 -42.17 0.10
CA LYS A 201 -1.78 -41.08 -0.72
C LYS A 201 -3.24 -40.82 -0.40
N ILE A 202 -3.64 -39.56 -0.54
CA ILE A 202 -5.05 -39.18 -0.58
C ILE A 202 -5.55 -39.46 -2.00
N VAL A 203 -6.57 -40.30 -2.14
CA VAL A 203 -7.24 -40.56 -3.42
C VAL A 203 -8.43 -39.66 -3.66
N LYS A 204 -9.13 -39.26 -2.59
CA LYS A 204 -10.30 -38.41 -2.69
C LYS A 204 -10.44 -37.51 -1.47
N LYS A 205 -10.74 -36.24 -1.72
CA LYS A 205 -11.32 -35.33 -0.74
C LYS A 205 -12.83 -35.39 -0.87
N VAL A 206 -13.53 -35.63 0.23
CA VAL A 206 -14.97 -35.81 0.30
C VAL A 206 -15.56 -34.66 1.10
N TYR A 207 -16.38 -33.86 0.44
CA TYR A 207 -17.18 -32.81 1.02
C TYR A 207 -18.66 -33.23 0.96
N GLY A 208 -19.46 -32.85 1.94
CA GLY A 208 -20.88 -33.16 2.00
C GLY A 208 -21.62 -32.41 3.10
N LYS A 209 -22.93 -32.62 3.21
CA LYS A 209 -23.75 -31.96 4.25
C LYS A 209 -23.19 -32.17 5.67
N TYR A 210 -22.61 -33.34 5.92
CA TYR A 210 -21.99 -33.71 7.19
C TYR A 210 -20.64 -33.05 7.46
N THR A 211 -20.01 -32.44 6.44
CA THR A 211 -18.71 -31.76 6.55
C THR A 211 -18.81 -30.26 6.78
N ASN A 212 -20.03 -29.73 6.72
CA ASN A 212 -20.29 -28.34 7.02
C ASN A 212 -20.19 -28.11 8.52
N ILE A 213 -19.59 -26.98 8.87
CA ILE A 213 -19.39 -26.54 10.25
C ILE A 213 -20.38 -25.43 10.54
N HIS A 214 -21.05 -25.57 11.69
CA HIS A 214 -22.15 -24.72 12.12
C HIS A 214 -21.97 -24.30 13.58
N ILE A 215 -22.78 -23.33 13.99
CA ILE A 215 -23.06 -23.05 15.40
C ILE A 215 -24.23 -23.96 15.80
N GLY A 216 -24.01 -24.82 16.79
CA GLY A 216 -25.04 -25.67 17.38
C GLY A 216 -25.70 -24.96 18.54
N ILE A 217 -26.96 -24.57 18.39
CA ILE A 217 -27.71 -23.83 19.41
C ILE A 217 -28.63 -24.82 20.10
N THR A 218 -28.64 -24.85 21.43
CA THR A 218 -29.47 -25.82 22.16
C THR A 218 -30.95 -25.64 21.82
N HIS A 219 -31.73 -26.72 21.83
CA HIS A 219 -33.18 -26.67 21.57
C HIS A 219 -33.94 -25.75 22.53
N GLN A 220 -33.35 -25.42 23.69
CA GLN A 220 -33.89 -24.45 24.65
C GLN A 220 -33.87 -23.00 24.13
N HIS A 221 -33.08 -22.70 23.09
CA HIS A 221 -32.90 -21.35 22.54
C HIS A 221 -33.16 -21.30 21.04
N LYS A 222 -34.31 -21.82 20.61
CA LYS A 222 -34.71 -21.86 19.20
C LYS A 222 -34.71 -20.48 18.53
N GLU A 223 -35.11 -19.43 19.26
CA GLU A 223 -35.11 -18.05 18.77
C GLU A 223 -33.69 -17.55 18.47
N LEU A 224 -32.68 -17.97 19.24
CA LEU A 224 -31.28 -17.60 18.98
C LEU A 224 -30.80 -18.14 17.63
N GLN A 225 -31.27 -19.32 17.22
CA GLN A 225 -30.92 -19.89 15.93
C GLN A 225 -31.48 -19.08 14.76
N THR A 226 -32.72 -18.64 14.86
CA THR A 226 -33.32 -17.83 13.81
C THR A 226 -32.69 -16.44 13.76
N ILE A 227 -32.33 -15.86 14.91
CA ILE A 227 -31.58 -14.60 15.01
C ILE A 227 -30.20 -14.73 14.33
N ILE A 228 -29.40 -15.73 14.72
CA ILE A 228 -28.05 -15.94 14.15
C ILE A 228 -28.12 -16.12 12.63
N ASN A 229 -29.10 -16.87 12.11
CA ASN A 229 -29.27 -17.05 10.67
C ASN A 229 -29.62 -15.75 9.95
N LYS A 230 -30.53 -14.94 10.51
CA LYS A 230 -30.87 -13.64 9.91
C LYS A 230 -29.67 -12.70 9.88
N ILE A 231 -28.82 -12.74 10.91
CA ILE A 231 -27.57 -11.97 10.96
C ILE A 231 -26.60 -12.47 9.88
N MET A 232 -26.37 -13.78 9.82
CA MET A 232 -25.48 -14.38 8.81
C MET A 232 -25.94 -14.08 7.37
N ALA A 233 -27.24 -13.93 7.12
CA ALA A 233 -27.78 -13.58 5.81
C ALA A 233 -27.46 -12.14 5.37
N VAL A 234 -27.21 -11.22 6.31
CA VAL A 234 -26.92 -9.81 6.01
C VAL A 234 -25.44 -9.47 6.06
N ILE A 235 -24.61 -10.34 6.63
CA ILE A 235 -23.15 -10.22 6.59
C ILE A 235 -22.69 -10.30 5.12
N PRO A 236 -21.93 -9.31 4.61
CA PRO A 236 -21.43 -9.34 3.24
C PRO A 236 -20.53 -10.55 2.96
N GLN A 237 -20.70 -11.19 1.80
CA GLN A 237 -19.92 -12.38 1.41
C GLN A 237 -18.39 -12.14 1.43
N PHE A 238 -17.94 -10.92 1.18
CA PHE A 238 -16.51 -10.59 1.22
C PHE A 238 -15.92 -10.64 2.63
N GLU A 239 -16.72 -10.39 3.68
CA GLU A 239 -16.28 -10.52 5.08
C GLU A 239 -16.08 -12.00 5.45
N PHE A 240 -16.98 -12.88 5.02
CA PHE A 240 -16.79 -14.34 5.14
C PHE A 240 -15.54 -14.81 4.39
N ASN A 241 -15.34 -14.33 3.16
CA ASN A 241 -14.16 -14.66 2.36
C ASN A 241 -12.87 -14.10 2.99
N LYS A 242 -12.92 -12.95 3.67
CA LYS A 242 -11.80 -12.36 4.39
C LYS A 242 -11.39 -13.23 5.57
N ILE A 243 -12.34 -13.65 6.40
CA ILE A 243 -12.05 -14.55 7.55
C ILE A 243 -11.43 -15.86 7.05
N GLN A 244 -12.00 -16.46 6.00
CA GLN A 244 -11.44 -17.68 5.40
C GLN A 244 -10.02 -17.43 4.85
N ARG A 245 -9.75 -16.30 4.20
CA ARG A 245 -8.41 -15.98 3.66
C ARG A 245 -7.37 -15.66 4.74
N THR A 246 -7.75 -14.97 5.81
CA THR A 246 -6.83 -14.57 6.89
C THR A 246 -6.44 -15.76 7.75
N VAL A 247 -7.40 -16.64 8.09
CA VAL A 247 -7.15 -17.78 8.99
C VAL A 247 -6.52 -18.97 8.25
N TYR A 248 -6.87 -19.24 6.98
CA TYR A 248 -6.27 -20.34 6.21
C TYR A 248 -4.92 -20.01 5.56
N LYS A 249 -4.32 -18.86 5.87
CA LYS A 249 -3.06 -18.38 5.27
C LYS A 249 -1.83 -19.23 5.64
N LYS A 250 -1.95 -20.20 6.56
CA LYS A 250 -0.91 -21.19 6.88
C LYS A 250 -1.14 -22.59 6.29
N SER A 251 -2.20 -22.82 5.48
CA SER A 251 -2.38 -24.09 4.77
C SER A 251 -2.68 -23.86 3.28
N ASN A 252 -1.70 -24.21 2.44
CA ASN A 252 -1.69 -24.07 0.97
C ASN A 252 -3.04 -24.30 0.24
N GLU A 253 -3.32 -23.35 -0.68
CA GLU A 253 -4.12 -23.41 -1.92
C GLU A 253 -5.47 -24.19 -1.94
N PHE A 254 -6.54 -23.53 -2.41
CA PHE A 254 -7.26 -23.82 -3.67
C PHE A 254 -8.72 -23.33 -3.63
N VAL A 255 -9.10 -22.63 -4.68
CA VAL A 255 -10.47 -22.23 -5.05
C VAL A 255 -11.19 -23.44 -5.69
N GLN A 256 -12.47 -23.65 -5.35
CA GLN A 256 -13.33 -24.69 -5.94
C GLN A 256 -13.38 -24.62 -7.47
N ILE A 257 -13.13 -25.74 -8.16
CA ILE A 257 -13.24 -25.86 -9.63
C ILE A 257 -14.52 -26.63 -9.99
N ASN A 258 -15.44 -25.94 -10.67
CA ASN A 258 -16.51 -26.57 -11.45
C ASN A 258 -15.91 -27.24 -12.70
N LYS A 259 -16.17 -28.54 -12.88
CA LYS A 259 -15.59 -29.39 -13.94
C LYS A 259 -15.89 -28.84 -15.35
N LEU A 260 -14.85 -28.63 -16.16
CA LEU A 260 -14.94 -28.17 -17.55
C LEU A 260 -15.53 -29.26 -18.47
N LEU A 261 -16.51 -28.91 -19.32
CA LEU A 261 -17.11 -29.83 -20.28
C LEU A 261 -16.30 -29.85 -21.59
N LEU A 262 -15.49 -30.88 -21.75
CA LEU A 262 -14.72 -31.16 -22.98
C LEU A 262 -15.38 -32.24 -23.84
N THR A 263 -15.27 -32.12 -25.18
CA THR A 263 -15.75 -33.14 -26.12
C THR A 263 -14.91 -34.42 -26.04
N LYS A 264 -15.41 -35.51 -26.64
CA LYS A 264 -14.63 -36.77 -26.72
C LYS A 264 -13.32 -36.57 -27.48
N GLU A 265 -13.37 -35.82 -28.58
CA GLU A 265 -12.22 -35.47 -29.40
C GLU A 265 -11.18 -34.67 -28.62
N GLU A 266 -11.58 -33.64 -27.88
CA GLU A 266 -10.68 -32.82 -27.05
C GLU A 266 -10.03 -33.65 -25.94
N LYS A 267 -10.78 -34.55 -25.30
CA LYS A 267 -10.23 -35.44 -24.26
C LYS A 267 -9.22 -36.43 -24.83
N LEU A 268 -9.45 -36.94 -26.04
CA LEU A 268 -8.50 -37.79 -26.75
C LEU A 268 -7.25 -37.00 -27.14
N TRP A 269 -7.44 -35.77 -27.62
CA TRP A 269 -6.34 -34.88 -27.99
C TRP A 269 -5.42 -34.56 -26.80
N ILE A 270 -5.97 -34.25 -25.62
CA ILE A 270 -5.19 -34.03 -24.40
C ILE A 270 -4.39 -35.29 -24.02
N LYS A 271 -4.97 -36.48 -24.19
CA LYS A 271 -4.27 -37.74 -23.92
C LYS A 271 -3.14 -38.02 -24.91
N SER A 272 -3.29 -37.64 -26.18
CA SER A 272 -2.26 -37.83 -27.20
C SER A 272 -1.18 -36.74 -27.20
N HIS A 273 -1.38 -35.64 -26.47
CA HIS A 273 -0.43 -34.54 -26.32
C HIS A 273 -0.14 -34.29 -24.82
N PRO A 274 0.62 -35.17 -24.17
CA PRO A 274 0.81 -35.17 -22.72
C PRO A 274 1.58 -33.95 -22.20
N VAL A 275 2.32 -33.26 -23.07
CA VAL A 275 3.07 -32.03 -22.76
C VAL A 275 2.91 -31.06 -23.92
N ILE A 276 2.61 -29.80 -23.62
CA ILE A 276 2.54 -28.70 -24.58
C ILE A 276 3.74 -27.78 -24.35
N THR A 277 4.58 -27.63 -25.36
CA THR A 277 5.77 -26.76 -25.29
C THR A 277 5.36 -25.31 -25.50
N VAL A 278 5.58 -24.48 -24.49
CA VAL A 278 5.21 -23.07 -24.48
C VAL A 278 6.48 -22.20 -24.57
N GLY A 279 6.51 -21.24 -25.47
CA GLY A 279 7.56 -20.22 -25.48
C GLY A 279 7.22 -19.08 -24.52
N GLY A 280 8.03 -18.87 -23.48
CA GLY A 280 7.86 -17.79 -22.51
C GLY A 280 8.92 -16.70 -22.69
N GLU A 281 8.48 -15.45 -22.83
CA GLU A 281 9.37 -14.29 -22.93
C GLU A 281 10.16 -14.07 -21.62
N LYS A 282 11.35 -13.46 -21.74
CA LYS A 282 12.22 -13.19 -20.59
C LYS A 282 11.88 -11.88 -19.87
N ASP A 283 11.54 -10.82 -20.61
CA ASP A 283 11.57 -9.44 -20.10
C ASP A 283 10.29 -8.63 -20.38
N TRP A 284 9.19 -9.28 -20.74
CA TRP A 284 7.91 -8.61 -20.99
C TRP A 284 6.97 -8.63 -19.78
N ALA A 285 7.55 -8.29 -18.63
CA ALA A 285 6.81 -8.10 -17.39
C ALA A 285 5.83 -6.92 -17.53
N PRO A 286 4.64 -6.95 -16.90
CA PRO A 286 4.17 -8.02 -16.01
C PRO A 286 3.38 -9.13 -16.74
N PHE A 287 3.43 -9.18 -18.09
CA PHE A 287 2.64 -10.16 -18.85
C PHE A 287 3.30 -11.52 -18.93
N ASP A 288 4.54 -11.58 -19.40
CA ASP A 288 5.27 -12.81 -19.72
C ASP A 288 6.76 -12.56 -19.47
N PHE A 289 7.32 -13.08 -18.37
CA PHE A 289 8.70 -12.78 -18.01
C PHE A 289 9.33 -13.85 -17.12
N VAL A 290 10.65 -13.72 -16.92
CA VAL A 290 11.40 -14.50 -15.94
C VAL A 290 11.82 -13.56 -14.81
N ASP A 291 11.48 -13.92 -13.58
CA ASP A 291 11.85 -13.14 -12.41
C ASP A 291 13.34 -13.25 -12.05
N GLU A 292 13.76 -12.50 -11.04
CA GLU A 292 15.18 -12.40 -10.62
C GLU A 292 15.75 -13.74 -10.13
N ASN A 293 14.88 -14.67 -9.71
CA ASN A 293 15.26 -16.01 -9.28
C ASN A 293 15.31 -17.00 -10.46
N GLY A 294 15.19 -16.53 -11.70
CA GLY A 294 15.17 -17.38 -12.89
C GLY A 294 13.86 -18.14 -13.09
N LYS A 295 12.78 -17.78 -12.38
CA LYS A 295 11.49 -18.47 -12.47
C LYS A 295 10.56 -17.78 -13.46
N TYR A 296 9.96 -18.56 -14.35
CA TYR A 296 8.93 -18.08 -15.27
C TYR A 296 7.68 -17.61 -14.51
N ASN A 297 7.26 -16.38 -14.80
CA ASN A 297 6.24 -15.66 -14.04
C ASN A 297 5.45 -14.68 -14.92
N GLY A 298 4.41 -14.09 -14.33
CA GLY A 298 3.57 -13.09 -15.00
C GLY A 298 2.11 -13.49 -15.19
N LEU A 299 1.37 -12.59 -15.82
CA LEU A 299 -0.06 -12.75 -16.10
C LEU A 299 -0.34 -14.02 -16.92
N SER A 300 0.46 -14.26 -17.97
CA SER A 300 0.37 -15.42 -18.86
C SER A 300 0.50 -16.73 -18.07
N LYS A 301 1.47 -16.81 -17.16
CA LYS A 301 1.73 -17.95 -16.27
C LYS A 301 0.52 -18.26 -15.39
N ASN A 302 -0.13 -17.26 -14.79
CA ASN A 302 -1.33 -17.50 -14.00
C ASN A 302 -2.50 -18.02 -14.84
N TYR A 303 -2.65 -17.56 -16.08
CA TYR A 303 -3.64 -18.15 -16.98
C TYR A 303 -3.30 -19.59 -17.34
N LEU A 304 -2.03 -19.92 -17.60
CA LEU A 304 -1.58 -21.30 -17.85
C LEU A 304 -1.89 -22.21 -16.66
N ASP A 305 -1.62 -21.79 -15.43
CA ASP A 305 -1.95 -22.55 -14.21
C ASP A 305 -3.44 -22.86 -14.11
N VAL A 306 -4.29 -21.84 -14.33
CA VAL A 306 -5.74 -21.99 -14.28
C VAL A 306 -6.24 -22.89 -15.41
N ILE A 307 -5.72 -22.72 -16.63
CA ILE A 307 -6.07 -23.59 -17.77
C ILE A 307 -5.66 -25.03 -17.49
N SER A 308 -4.45 -25.26 -16.97
CA SER A 308 -3.97 -26.59 -16.59
C SER A 308 -4.92 -27.24 -15.58
N SER A 309 -5.31 -26.50 -14.53
CA SER A 309 -6.25 -26.99 -13.52
C SER A 309 -7.64 -27.34 -14.06
N LEU A 310 -8.13 -26.59 -15.08
CA LEU A 310 -9.45 -26.77 -15.67
C LEU A 310 -9.49 -27.89 -16.72
N THR A 311 -8.40 -28.08 -17.46
CA THR A 311 -8.36 -28.92 -18.67
C THR A 311 -7.58 -30.22 -18.45
N GLY A 312 -6.60 -30.23 -17.54
CA GLY A 312 -5.62 -31.29 -17.40
C GLY A 312 -4.45 -31.21 -18.38
N LEU A 313 -4.33 -30.14 -19.17
CA LEU A 313 -3.16 -29.87 -19.99
C LEU A 313 -1.93 -29.65 -19.12
N ASN A 314 -0.78 -30.16 -19.57
CA ASN A 314 0.51 -29.91 -18.95
C ASN A 314 1.34 -28.99 -19.85
N PHE A 315 1.83 -27.88 -19.30
CA PHE A 315 2.59 -26.88 -20.04
C PHE A 315 4.06 -26.93 -19.61
N GLU A 316 4.96 -27.11 -20.56
CA GLU A 316 6.40 -27.00 -20.36
C GLU A 316 6.88 -25.69 -20.98
N VAL A 317 7.32 -24.75 -20.14
CA VAL A 317 7.69 -23.40 -20.60
C VAL A 317 9.19 -23.33 -20.87
N LYS A 318 9.56 -23.00 -22.11
CA LYS A 318 10.92 -22.71 -22.55
C LYS A 318 11.14 -21.21 -22.58
N THR A 319 12.18 -20.74 -21.89
CA THR A 319 12.54 -19.32 -21.76
C THR A 319 14.00 -19.11 -22.20
N GLY A 320 14.40 -17.85 -22.37
CA GLY A 320 15.78 -17.45 -22.70
C GLY A 320 16.00 -16.93 -24.12
N GLN A 321 15.00 -17.05 -24.99
CA GLN A 321 14.98 -16.43 -26.32
C GLN A 321 14.39 -15.02 -26.28
N THR A 322 14.72 -14.19 -27.28
CA THR A 322 14.06 -12.91 -27.55
C THR A 322 12.67 -13.10 -28.16
N TRP A 323 11.79 -12.12 -28.04
CA TRP A 323 10.46 -12.14 -28.67
C TRP A 323 10.47 -12.58 -30.14
N ASN A 324 11.40 -12.03 -30.94
CA ASN A 324 11.47 -12.33 -32.36
C ASN A 324 11.86 -13.81 -32.60
N GLU A 325 12.75 -14.36 -31.78
CA GLU A 325 13.11 -15.77 -31.84
C GLU A 325 11.95 -16.68 -31.42
N LEU A 326 11.20 -16.32 -30.37
CA LEU A 326 9.98 -17.02 -29.95
C LEU A 326 8.90 -17.01 -31.04
N LEU A 327 8.70 -15.88 -31.70
CA LEU A 327 7.77 -15.74 -32.81
C LEU A 327 8.17 -16.61 -34.01
N MET A 328 9.47 -16.65 -34.34
CA MET A 328 9.99 -17.53 -35.39
C MET A 328 9.89 -19.01 -34.99
N ALA A 329 10.12 -19.35 -33.72
CA ALA A 329 9.95 -20.70 -33.21
C ALA A 329 8.50 -21.17 -33.34
N LEU A 330 7.50 -20.31 -33.05
CA LEU A 330 6.10 -20.64 -33.28
C LEU A 330 5.79 -20.80 -34.78
N LYS A 331 6.27 -19.87 -35.61
CA LYS A 331 6.06 -19.91 -37.07
C LYS A 331 6.67 -21.16 -37.72
N ASN A 332 7.81 -21.60 -37.22
CA ASN A 332 8.53 -22.79 -37.69
C ASN A 332 8.11 -24.08 -36.95
N SER A 333 7.05 -24.03 -36.13
CA SER A 333 6.52 -25.17 -35.36
C SER A 333 7.52 -25.83 -34.39
N GLN A 334 8.51 -25.08 -33.90
CA GLN A 334 9.49 -25.53 -32.89
C GLN A 334 8.94 -25.46 -31.45
N ILE A 335 7.90 -24.67 -31.24
CA ILE A 335 7.09 -24.63 -30.02
C ILE A 335 5.61 -24.81 -30.38
N ASP A 336 4.81 -25.27 -29.42
CA ASP A 336 3.40 -25.57 -29.66
C ASP A 336 2.50 -24.34 -29.48
N MET A 337 2.89 -23.41 -28.61
CA MET A 337 2.14 -22.18 -28.37
C MET A 337 2.97 -21.04 -27.76
N LEU A 338 2.45 -19.82 -27.94
CA LEU A 338 2.83 -18.64 -27.17
C LEU A 338 1.68 -18.24 -26.23
N PRO A 339 1.96 -17.96 -24.95
CA PRO A 339 0.94 -17.69 -23.95
C PRO A 339 0.53 -16.21 -23.92
N ALA A 340 1.34 -15.32 -24.50
CA ALA A 340 1.05 -13.91 -24.67
C ALA A 340 1.46 -13.47 -26.08
N ILE A 341 0.49 -13.05 -26.89
CA ILE A 341 0.75 -12.54 -28.24
C ILE A 341 -0.36 -11.59 -28.68
N TYR A 342 0.01 -10.45 -29.26
CA TYR A 342 -0.94 -9.53 -29.89
C TYR A 342 -1.43 -10.10 -31.23
N PHE A 343 -2.74 -9.99 -31.45
CA PHE A 343 -3.37 -10.39 -32.71
C PHE A 343 -2.92 -9.49 -33.87
N SER A 344 -2.73 -10.10 -35.04
CA SER A 344 -2.58 -9.41 -36.32
C SER A 344 -3.02 -10.36 -37.44
N GLU A 345 -3.55 -9.82 -38.54
CA GLU A 345 -3.96 -10.60 -39.72
C GLU A 345 -2.79 -11.39 -40.32
N GLU A 346 -1.56 -10.87 -40.24
CA GLU A 346 -0.37 -11.58 -40.71
C GLU A 346 -0.08 -12.83 -39.88
N ARG A 347 -0.14 -12.72 -38.55
CA ARG A 347 0.13 -13.83 -37.63
C ARG A 347 -0.95 -14.90 -37.67
N GLU A 348 -2.20 -14.53 -37.94
CA GLU A 348 -3.30 -15.49 -38.09
C GLU A 348 -3.08 -16.48 -39.24
N LYS A 349 -2.27 -16.12 -40.25
CA LYS A 349 -1.93 -17.01 -41.36
C LYS A 349 -1.17 -18.25 -40.89
N PHE A 350 -0.36 -18.15 -39.83
CA PHE A 350 0.49 -19.25 -39.33
C PHE A 350 0.22 -19.67 -37.88
N ALA A 351 -0.70 -19.03 -37.16
CA ALA A 351 -1.09 -19.42 -35.80
C ALA A 351 -2.61 -19.45 -35.63
N ASN A 352 -3.08 -20.19 -34.61
CA ASN A 352 -4.49 -20.19 -34.19
C ASN A 352 -4.64 -19.39 -32.90
N PHE A 353 -5.41 -18.30 -32.94
CA PHE A 353 -5.62 -17.43 -31.80
C PHE A 353 -6.81 -17.86 -30.94
N THR A 354 -6.67 -17.73 -29.63
CA THR A 354 -7.80 -17.83 -28.69
C THR A 354 -8.64 -16.56 -28.72
N SER A 355 -9.73 -16.53 -27.97
CA SER A 355 -10.39 -15.30 -27.56
C SER A 355 -9.42 -14.48 -26.71
N SER A 356 -9.56 -13.14 -26.77
CA SER A 356 -8.69 -12.25 -26.01
C SER A 356 -8.98 -12.38 -24.52
N TYR A 357 -7.93 -12.36 -23.71
CA TYR A 357 -8.04 -12.33 -22.26
C TYR A 357 -7.67 -10.98 -21.64
N LEU A 358 -7.12 -10.04 -22.44
CA LEU A 358 -6.71 -8.71 -21.99
C LEU A 358 -6.68 -7.72 -23.16
N SER A 359 -7.10 -6.46 -22.95
CA SER A 359 -7.06 -5.41 -23.98
C SER A 359 -6.31 -4.17 -23.51
N ILE A 360 -5.30 -3.73 -24.24
CA ILE A 360 -4.37 -2.68 -23.80
C ILE A 360 -4.19 -1.63 -24.87
N SER A 361 -3.99 -0.38 -24.46
CA SER A 361 -3.68 0.73 -25.36
C SER A 361 -2.22 1.14 -25.23
N ASP A 362 -1.60 1.47 -26.35
CA ASP A 362 -0.25 2.01 -26.38
C ASP A 362 -0.23 3.51 -26.06
N TYR A 363 0.86 3.93 -25.43
CA TYR A 363 1.17 5.30 -25.11
C TYR A 363 2.42 5.72 -25.87
N TYR A 364 2.52 7.02 -26.18
CA TYR A 364 3.82 7.58 -26.54
C TYR A 364 4.65 7.77 -25.26
N ILE A 365 5.81 7.15 -25.19
CA ILE A 365 6.78 7.33 -24.11
C ILE A 365 7.88 8.23 -24.64
N THR A 366 8.23 9.27 -23.87
CA THR A 366 9.15 10.33 -24.30
C THR A 366 9.97 10.82 -23.11
N LYS A 367 11.04 11.58 -23.34
CA LYS A 367 11.72 12.32 -22.26
C LYS A 367 10.74 13.25 -21.52
N ALA A 368 10.98 13.47 -20.22
CA ALA A 368 10.09 14.21 -19.34
C ALA A 368 9.80 15.64 -19.81
N ASN A 369 10.77 16.29 -20.46
CA ASN A 369 10.66 17.63 -21.03
C ASN A 369 10.02 17.67 -22.44
N TYR A 370 9.76 16.53 -23.08
CA TYR A 370 9.25 16.49 -24.44
C TYR A 370 7.80 17.01 -24.52
N PRO A 371 7.42 17.84 -25.51
CA PRO A 371 6.05 18.38 -25.61
C PRO A 371 4.96 17.30 -25.75
N LYS A 372 3.70 17.68 -25.49
CA LYS A 372 2.55 16.78 -25.62
C LYS A 372 2.33 16.38 -27.09
N ILE A 373 2.38 15.08 -27.40
CA ILE A 373 2.19 14.52 -28.76
C ILE A 373 0.70 14.43 -29.05
N LYS A 374 0.19 15.25 -29.98
CA LYS A 374 -1.25 15.27 -30.31
C LYS A 374 -1.65 14.22 -31.34
N SER A 375 -0.72 13.82 -32.20
CA SER A 375 -0.94 12.93 -33.34
C SER A 375 0.37 12.26 -33.73
N ILE A 376 0.30 11.03 -34.24
CA ILE A 376 1.47 10.30 -34.76
C ILE A 376 2.17 11.03 -35.90
N THR A 377 1.44 11.85 -36.66
CA THR A 377 2.00 12.68 -37.74
C THR A 377 3.03 13.69 -37.24
N SER A 378 3.02 14.06 -35.95
CA SER A 378 4.05 14.93 -35.35
C SER A 378 5.41 14.25 -35.21
N LEU A 379 5.47 12.93 -35.40
CA LEU A 379 6.70 12.14 -35.39
C LEU A 379 7.27 11.93 -36.80
N TYR A 380 6.65 12.49 -37.85
CA TYR A 380 7.17 12.38 -39.22
C TYR A 380 8.52 13.09 -39.36
N GLY A 381 9.49 12.42 -39.96
CA GLY A 381 10.88 12.86 -40.05
C GLY A 381 11.65 12.78 -38.73
N LYS A 382 11.12 12.08 -37.72
CA LYS A 382 11.78 11.85 -36.43
C LYS A 382 12.12 10.38 -36.23
N THR A 383 13.08 10.12 -35.36
CA THR A 383 13.51 8.77 -34.97
C THR A 383 12.67 8.26 -33.81
N VAL A 384 11.97 7.14 -34.02
CA VAL A 384 11.17 6.44 -33.03
C VAL A 384 11.80 5.07 -32.81
N VAL A 385 12.01 4.70 -31.55
CA VAL A 385 12.50 3.35 -31.23
C VAL A 385 11.36 2.35 -31.30
N ALA A 386 11.63 1.15 -31.79
CA ALA A 386 10.66 0.07 -31.88
C ALA A 386 11.34 -1.29 -31.69
N ILE A 387 10.67 -2.25 -31.06
CA ILE A 387 11.26 -3.56 -30.77
C ILE A 387 11.05 -4.48 -31.97
N LYS A 388 12.09 -5.20 -32.39
CA LYS A 388 12.02 -6.11 -33.54
C LYS A 388 10.96 -7.20 -33.32
N GLY A 389 10.11 -7.39 -34.32
CA GLY A 389 9.04 -8.40 -34.28
C GLY A 389 7.80 -8.01 -33.47
N TYR A 390 7.78 -6.84 -32.80
CA TYR A 390 6.56 -6.32 -32.18
C TYR A 390 5.54 -5.89 -33.24
N GLU A 391 4.25 -6.00 -32.91
CA GLU A 391 3.17 -5.61 -33.84
C GLU A 391 3.20 -4.11 -34.15
N VAL A 392 3.54 -3.27 -33.17
CA VAL A 392 3.71 -1.81 -33.38
C VAL A 392 4.77 -1.49 -34.42
N THR A 393 5.82 -2.31 -34.51
CA THR A 393 6.92 -2.11 -35.45
C THR A 393 6.46 -2.34 -36.88
N SER A 394 5.71 -3.42 -37.12
CA SER A 394 5.07 -3.69 -38.42
C SER A 394 4.09 -2.58 -38.79
N TRP A 395 3.25 -2.15 -37.83
CA TRP A 395 2.28 -1.08 -38.04
C TRP A 395 2.94 0.27 -38.39
N LEU A 396 4.02 0.64 -37.70
CA LEU A 396 4.79 1.86 -37.99
C LEU A 396 5.39 1.82 -39.41
N LYS A 397 5.98 0.68 -39.81
CA LYS A 397 6.54 0.49 -41.16
C LYS A 397 5.48 0.61 -42.25
N GLU A 398 4.33 -0.03 -42.05
CA GLU A 398 3.28 -0.10 -43.08
C GLU A 398 2.47 1.20 -43.18
N LYS A 399 2.04 1.76 -42.04
CA LYS A 399 1.10 2.89 -42.00
C LYS A 399 1.78 4.24 -41.85
N HIS A 400 3.01 4.28 -41.36
CA HIS A 400 3.74 5.52 -41.07
C HIS A 400 5.19 5.51 -41.60
N PRO A 401 5.42 5.24 -42.90
CA PRO A 401 6.77 5.10 -43.49
C PRO A 401 7.62 6.37 -43.44
N LYS A 402 7.03 7.52 -43.09
CA LYS A 402 7.72 8.81 -42.91
C LYS A 402 8.41 8.93 -41.54
N ILE A 403 8.21 7.97 -40.64
CA ILE A 403 8.89 7.89 -39.35
C ILE A 403 10.16 7.06 -39.52
N SER A 404 11.30 7.57 -39.05
CA SER A 404 12.53 6.79 -39.02
C SER A 404 12.48 5.84 -37.82
N ILE A 405 12.68 4.54 -38.04
CA ILE A 405 12.54 3.52 -37.00
C ILE A 405 13.93 3.05 -36.58
N HIS A 406 14.26 3.23 -35.30
CA HIS A 406 15.42 2.60 -34.67
C HIS A 406 14.98 1.27 -34.07
N GLU A 407 15.38 0.15 -34.69
CA GLU A 407 15.01 -1.18 -34.19
C GLU A 407 15.96 -1.69 -33.13
N VAL A 408 15.41 -2.16 -32.01
CA VAL A 408 16.14 -2.75 -30.89
C VAL A 408 15.61 -4.16 -30.58
N SER A 409 16.33 -4.91 -29.76
CA SER A 409 16.04 -6.34 -29.55
C SER A 409 15.05 -6.60 -28.42
N ASN A 410 14.97 -5.71 -27.43
CA ASN A 410 14.20 -5.92 -26.21
C ASN A 410 13.67 -4.61 -25.61
N LEU A 411 12.83 -4.72 -24.57
CA LEU A 411 12.15 -3.57 -23.97
C LEU A 411 13.11 -2.62 -23.24
N LEU A 412 14.13 -3.16 -22.58
CA LEU A 412 15.12 -2.37 -21.86
C LEU A 412 15.94 -1.49 -22.82
N GLU A 413 16.44 -2.06 -23.92
CA GLU A 413 17.15 -1.32 -24.97
C GLU A 413 16.29 -0.18 -25.55
N ALA A 414 14.98 -0.41 -25.71
CA ALA A 414 14.08 0.63 -26.21
C ALA A 414 14.00 1.83 -25.26
N LEU A 415 13.85 1.57 -23.96
CA LEU A 415 13.78 2.61 -22.94
C LEU A 415 15.13 3.32 -22.75
N GLN A 416 16.24 2.59 -22.82
CA GLN A 416 17.60 3.17 -22.77
C GLN A 416 17.87 4.07 -23.98
N SER A 417 17.45 3.68 -25.19
CA SER A 417 17.58 4.54 -26.39
C SER A 417 16.82 5.86 -26.23
N LEU A 418 15.67 5.85 -25.53
CA LEU A 418 14.96 7.09 -25.19
C LEU A 418 15.70 7.93 -24.15
N GLU A 419 16.24 7.31 -23.10
CA GLU A 419 16.98 8.01 -22.05
C GLU A 419 18.25 8.67 -22.61
N ALA A 420 19.01 7.94 -23.42
CA ALA A 420 20.17 8.43 -24.16
C ALA A 420 19.80 9.56 -25.13
N GLY A 421 18.57 9.58 -25.63
CA GLY A 421 18.07 10.60 -26.58
C GLY A 421 18.39 10.32 -28.04
N GLU A 422 18.76 9.07 -28.35
CA GLU A 422 18.91 8.57 -29.72
C GLU A 422 17.56 8.51 -30.44
N SER A 423 16.49 8.27 -29.68
CA SER A 423 15.11 8.22 -30.16
C SER A 423 14.25 9.22 -29.40
N ILE A 424 13.28 9.83 -30.09
CA ILE A 424 12.43 10.88 -29.49
C ILE A 424 11.18 10.33 -28.82
N ALA A 425 10.73 9.15 -29.24
CA ALA A 425 9.53 8.50 -28.76
C ALA A 425 9.62 6.99 -28.91
N PHE A 426 8.93 6.28 -28.02
CA PHE A 426 8.67 4.84 -28.07
C PHE A 426 7.17 4.64 -27.95
N LEU A 427 6.58 3.75 -28.74
CA LEU A 427 5.16 3.43 -28.66
C LEU A 427 5.03 2.05 -28.05
N ASN A 428 4.51 1.99 -26.82
CA ASN A 428 4.34 0.74 -26.10
C ASN A 428 3.25 0.86 -25.03
N ASP A 429 2.86 -0.26 -24.44
CA ASP A 429 1.86 -0.27 -23.38
C ASP A 429 2.37 0.31 -22.06
N ASN A 430 1.44 0.82 -21.25
CA ASN A 430 1.76 1.40 -19.94
C ASN A 430 2.25 0.35 -18.92
N PRO A 431 1.56 -0.79 -18.69
CA PRO A 431 2.00 -1.74 -17.67
C PRO A 431 3.42 -2.24 -17.84
N SER A 432 3.82 -2.66 -19.05
CA SER A 432 5.16 -3.20 -19.28
C SER A 432 6.25 -2.12 -19.20
N SER A 433 5.96 -0.96 -19.77
CA SER A 433 6.89 0.16 -19.73
C SER A 433 7.07 0.72 -18.33
N SER A 434 5.99 0.84 -17.54
CA SER A 434 6.07 1.32 -16.15
C SER A 434 6.84 0.33 -15.28
N TYR A 435 6.52 -0.96 -15.39
CA TYR A 435 7.25 -2.00 -14.68
C TYR A 435 8.74 -1.98 -15.01
N SER A 436 9.10 -1.88 -16.30
CA SER A 436 10.49 -1.87 -16.73
C SER A 436 11.23 -0.58 -16.34
N ILE A 437 10.56 0.58 -16.39
CA ILE A 437 11.10 1.86 -15.91
C ILE A 437 11.40 1.79 -14.40
N GLU A 438 10.45 1.29 -13.61
CA GLU A 438 10.59 1.16 -12.16
C GLU A 438 11.68 0.15 -11.78
N LYS A 439 11.64 -1.06 -12.37
CA LYS A 439 12.59 -2.13 -12.08
C LYS A 439 14.03 -1.76 -12.43
N ASN A 440 14.22 -1.04 -13.54
CA ASN A 440 15.56 -0.66 -14.02
C ASN A 440 15.96 0.76 -13.59
N PHE A 441 15.20 1.41 -12.69
CA PHE A 441 15.46 2.75 -12.18
C PHE A 441 15.67 3.81 -13.28
N ILE A 442 14.98 3.67 -14.41
CA ILE A 442 15.12 4.58 -15.55
C ILE A 442 14.44 5.90 -15.19
N SER A 443 15.20 7.00 -15.25
CA SER A 443 14.70 8.31 -14.82
C SER A 443 14.52 9.25 -16.00
N GLY A 444 13.65 10.27 -15.86
CA GLY A 444 13.50 11.30 -16.88
C GLY A 444 12.69 10.88 -18.11
N LEU A 445 11.96 9.77 -18.07
CA LEU A 445 10.93 9.41 -19.04
C LEU A 445 9.52 9.76 -18.53
N LYS A 446 8.55 9.90 -19.44
CA LYS A 446 7.14 10.07 -19.11
C LYS A 446 6.24 9.39 -20.13
N PHE A 447 5.06 9.00 -19.66
CA PHE A 447 3.92 8.68 -20.51
C PHE A 447 3.30 9.99 -21.02
N ASN A 448 3.25 10.13 -22.34
CA ASN A 448 2.58 11.21 -23.02
C ASN A 448 1.11 10.78 -23.30
N ASN A 449 0.52 11.18 -24.43
CA ASN A 449 -0.82 10.72 -24.77
C ASN A 449 -0.88 9.24 -25.18
N VAL A 450 -2.08 8.66 -25.08
CA VAL A 450 -2.43 7.40 -25.77
C VAL A 450 -2.28 7.59 -27.28
N VAL A 451 -1.81 6.56 -27.98
CA VAL A 451 -1.71 6.52 -29.44
C VAL A 451 -3.12 6.47 -30.04
N LYS A 452 -3.66 7.65 -30.41
CA LYS A 452 -4.97 7.77 -31.06
C LYS A 452 -4.93 7.14 -32.47
N ASN A 453 -6.06 6.58 -32.92
CA ASN A 453 -6.25 5.88 -34.21
C ASN A 453 -5.59 4.50 -34.34
N ARG A 454 -5.23 3.87 -33.22
CA ARG A 454 -4.93 2.43 -33.17
C ARG A 454 -5.94 1.77 -32.24
N MET A 455 -6.58 0.70 -32.71
CA MET A 455 -7.51 -0.05 -31.86
C MET A 455 -6.74 -0.61 -30.65
N PRO A 456 -7.37 -0.70 -29.46
CA PRO A 456 -6.74 -1.37 -28.32
C PRO A 456 -6.26 -2.76 -28.73
N LEU A 457 -4.98 -3.03 -28.48
CA LEU A 457 -4.38 -4.32 -28.76
C LEU A 457 -5.02 -5.35 -27.85
N THR A 458 -5.45 -6.46 -28.43
CA THR A 458 -5.97 -7.59 -27.69
C THR A 458 -4.84 -8.60 -27.53
N LEU A 459 -4.59 -9.02 -26.28
CA LEU A 459 -3.65 -10.07 -25.95
C LEU A 459 -4.38 -11.41 -25.98
N HIS A 460 -3.74 -12.39 -26.60
CA HIS A 460 -4.26 -13.74 -26.83
C HIS A 460 -3.20 -14.79 -26.48
N MET A 461 -3.65 -16.04 -26.39
CA MET A 461 -2.76 -17.19 -26.56
C MET A 461 -2.83 -17.61 -28.03
N ALA A 462 -1.72 -18.07 -28.60
CA ALA A 462 -1.74 -18.62 -29.95
C ALA A 462 -1.00 -19.95 -30.00
N SER A 463 -1.68 -20.98 -30.54
CA SER A 463 -1.06 -22.27 -30.84
C SER A 463 -0.57 -22.30 -32.28
N LYS A 464 0.38 -23.21 -32.59
CA LYS A 464 0.77 -23.49 -33.97
C LYS A 464 -0.44 -23.91 -34.82
N LYS A 465 -0.32 -23.76 -36.14
CA LYS A 465 -1.47 -23.83 -37.07
C LYS A 465 -2.18 -25.18 -37.08
N GLU A 466 -1.43 -26.25 -36.82
CA GLU A 466 -1.92 -27.63 -36.77
C GLU A 466 -2.76 -27.89 -35.52
N TYR A 467 -2.53 -27.14 -34.43
CA TYR A 467 -3.13 -27.38 -33.11
C TYR A 467 -4.42 -26.58 -32.88
N LYS A 468 -5.34 -26.61 -33.86
CA LYS A 468 -6.64 -25.92 -33.75
C LYS A 468 -7.48 -26.39 -32.55
N ILE A 469 -7.37 -27.68 -32.19
CA ILE A 469 -8.06 -28.26 -31.02
C ILE A 469 -7.54 -27.66 -29.71
N LEU A 470 -6.24 -27.36 -29.61
CA LEU A 470 -5.65 -26.71 -28.42
C LEU A 470 -6.27 -25.33 -28.17
N ALA A 471 -6.36 -24.48 -29.21
CA ALA A 471 -7.02 -23.18 -29.11
C ALA A 471 -8.49 -23.30 -28.67
N THR A 472 -9.20 -24.34 -29.14
CA THR A 472 -10.59 -24.63 -28.75
C THR A 472 -10.72 -25.00 -27.27
N ILE A 473 -9.81 -25.84 -26.76
CA ILE A 473 -9.76 -26.23 -25.34
C ILE A 473 -9.50 -25.01 -24.45
N ILE A 474 -8.53 -24.17 -24.82
CA ILE A 474 -8.18 -22.97 -24.07
C ILE A 474 -9.34 -21.97 -24.07
N ASN A 475 -10.06 -21.81 -25.19
CA ASN A 475 -11.25 -20.96 -25.25
C ASN A 475 -12.34 -21.42 -24.28
N LYS A 476 -12.57 -22.74 -24.17
CA LYS A 476 -13.51 -23.27 -23.18
C LYS A 476 -13.07 -22.98 -21.75
N ALA A 477 -11.77 -23.05 -21.47
CA ALA A 477 -11.24 -22.62 -20.18
C ALA A 477 -11.51 -21.13 -19.94
N PHE A 478 -11.22 -20.24 -20.89
CA PHE A 478 -11.47 -18.80 -20.77
C PHE A 478 -12.93 -18.41 -20.54
N VAL A 479 -13.88 -19.20 -21.04
CA VAL A 479 -15.32 -19.02 -20.75
C VAL A 479 -15.65 -19.40 -19.31
N LYS A 480 -14.92 -20.34 -18.70
CA LYS A 480 -15.12 -20.73 -17.30
C LYS A 480 -14.42 -19.84 -16.28
N ILE A 481 -13.33 -19.15 -16.68
CA ILE A 481 -12.67 -18.18 -15.81
C ILE A 481 -13.60 -16.98 -15.61
N THR A 482 -14.07 -16.77 -14.37
CA THR A 482 -15.04 -15.72 -14.04
C THR A 482 -14.43 -14.32 -14.15
N LYS A 483 -15.27 -13.29 -14.26
CA LYS A 483 -14.81 -11.88 -14.27
C LYS A 483 -14.04 -11.52 -13.01
N GLU A 484 -14.39 -12.09 -11.86
CA GLU A 484 -13.69 -11.91 -10.59
C GLU A 484 -12.32 -12.60 -10.59
N GLN A 485 -12.20 -13.81 -11.14
CA GLN A 485 -10.92 -14.49 -11.29
C GLN A 485 -9.99 -13.72 -12.25
N LYS A 486 -10.51 -13.25 -13.39
CA LYS A 486 -9.74 -12.39 -14.30
C LYS A 486 -9.25 -11.11 -13.60
N ARG A 487 -10.11 -10.48 -12.80
CA ARG A 487 -9.73 -9.30 -11.97
C ARG A 487 -8.67 -9.63 -10.93
N THR A 488 -8.79 -10.78 -10.25
CA THR A 488 -7.82 -11.21 -9.23
C THR A 488 -6.45 -11.45 -9.85
N ILE A 489 -6.41 -12.17 -10.97
CA ILE A 489 -5.19 -12.43 -11.74
C ILE A 489 -4.59 -11.09 -12.22
N ALA A 490 -5.41 -10.18 -12.75
CA ALA A 490 -4.96 -8.86 -13.18
C ALA A 490 -4.44 -7.99 -12.02
N SER A 491 -5.12 -7.95 -10.88
CA SER A 491 -4.74 -7.12 -9.72
C SER A 491 -3.44 -7.55 -9.05
N HIS A 492 -3.01 -8.79 -9.26
CA HIS A 492 -1.73 -9.29 -8.77
C HIS A 492 -0.54 -8.70 -9.53
N TRP A 493 -0.75 -8.35 -10.81
CA TRP A 493 0.29 -7.95 -11.75
C TRP A 493 0.22 -6.49 -12.18
N MET A 494 -0.95 -5.87 -12.07
CA MET A 494 -1.20 -4.52 -12.55
C MET A 494 -1.89 -3.70 -11.45
N SER A 495 -1.30 -2.56 -11.10
CA SER A 495 -1.90 -1.55 -10.21
C SER A 495 -3.14 -0.96 -10.87
N GLU A 496 -4.35 -1.50 -10.59
CA GLU A 496 -5.67 -1.10 -11.14
C GLU A 496 -5.62 -0.18 -12.38
N VAL A 497 -5.00 -0.66 -13.47
CA VAL A 497 -5.05 0.01 -14.76
C VAL A 497 -6.39 -0.39 -15.36
N SER A 498 -7.38 0.49 -15.18
CA SER A 498 -8.71 0.28 -15.72
C SER A 498 -8.64 0.15 -17.25
N HIS A 499 -9.14 -0.96 -17.77
CA HIS A 499 -9.58 -1.00 -19.16
C HIS A 499 -10.63 0.13 -19.32
N LYS A 500 -10.28 1.21 -20.03
CA LYS A 500 -11.18 2.33 -20.37
C LYS A 500 -12.19 1.91 -21.45
N SER A 501 -12.82 0.74 -21.30
CA SER A 501 -14.01 0.36 -22.07
C SER A 501 -15.21 0.38 -21.13
N ILE A 502 -16.09 1.35 -21.30
CA ILE A 502 -17.38 1.39 -20.61
C ILE A 502 -18.35 0.40 -21.27
N ASP A 503 -18.97 -0.48 -20.47
CA ASP A 503 -19.97 -1.43 -20.97
C ASP A 503 -21.26 -0.67 -21.37
N LEU A 504 -21.44 -0.43 -22.67
CA LEU A 504 -22.60 0.26 -23.22
C LEU A 504 -23.74 -0.71 -23.53
N THR A 505 -24.97 -0.32 -23.17
CA THR A 505 -26.18 -1.00 -23.63
C THR A 505 -26.43 -0.73 -25.11
N LYS A 506 -27.30 -1.52 -25.74
CA LYS A 506 -27.69 -1.29 -27.14
C LYS A 506 -28.30 0.11 -27.35
N LYS A 507 -29.12 0.60 -26.42
CA LYS A 507 -29.72 1.95 -26.48
C LYS A 507 -28.68 3.06 -26.39
N GLU A 508 -27.74 2.93 -25.46
CA GLU A 508 -26.63 3.88 -25.30
C GLU A 508 -25.70 3.90 -26.52
N SER A 509 -25.39 2.72 -27.07
CA SER A 509 -24.58 2.59 -28.28
C SER A 509 -25.26 3.24 -29.49
N LEU A 510 -26.57 2.97 -29.67
CA LEU A 510 -27.38 3.60 -30.72
C LEU A 510 -27.44 5.13 -30.56
N TRP A 511 -27.58 5.62 -29.33
CA TRP A 511 -27.57 7.06 -29.08
C TRP A 511 -26.19 7.68 -29.41
N LEU A 512 -25.08 7.03 -29.05
CA LEU A 512 -23.74 7.51 -29.41
C LEU A 512 -23.45 7.48 -30.91
N LEU A 513 -24.04 6.56 -31.66
CA LEU A 513 -23.94 6.52 -33.12
C LEU A 513 -24.51 7.78 -33.79
N THR A 514 -25.42 8.51 -33.13
CA THR A 514 -25.90 9.81 -33.60
C THR A 514 -24.84 10.93 -33.52
N LYS A 515 -23.68 10.64 -32.93
CA LYS A 515 -22.55 11.56 -32.69
C LYS A 515 -23.00 12.83 -31.96
N PRO A 516 -23.57 12.71 -30.75
CA PRO A 516 -24.15 13.84 -30.04
C PRO A 516 -23.08 14.89 -29.72
N ILE A 517 -23.41 16.15 -30.00
CA ILE A 517 -22.62 17.32 -29.58
C ILE A 517 -23.41 17.99 -28.46
N LEU A 518 -22.92 17.89 -27.22
CA LEU A 518 -23.56 18.48 -26.06
C LEU A 518 -22.98 19.87 -25.80
N LYS A 519 -23.85 20.90 -25.88
CA LYS A 519 -23.51 22.27 -25.52
C LYS A 519 -23.43 22.38 -24.00
N PHE A 520 -22.37 22.96 -23.47
CA PHE A 520 -22.22 23.13 -22.03
C PHE A 520 -21.87 24.56 -21.64
N ALA A 521 -22.34 24.97 -20.46
CA ALA A 521 -21.94 26.21 -19.80
C ALA A 521 -21.32 25.94 -18.43
N VAL A 522 -20.57 26.91 -17.93
CA VAL A 522 -19.64 26.76 -16.80
C VAL A 522 -19.66 28.03 -15.93
N ASP A 523 -19.07 28.02 -14.74
CA ASP A 523 -18.64 29.26 -14.09
C ASP A 523 -17.34 29.77 -14.76
N PRO A 524 -17.36 30.93 -15.46
CA PRO A 524 -16.21 31.37 -16.24
C PRO A 524 -15.03 31.87 -15.39
N ASN A 525 -15.18 32.04 -14.07
CA ASN A 525 -14.15 32.62 -13.20
C ASN A 525 -13.92 31.81 -11.91
N TRP A 526 -13.90 30.47 -11.97
CA TRP A 526 -13.91 29.60 -10.78
C TRP A 526 -12.69 28.66 -10.68
N LEU A 527 -11.51 29.12 -11.12
CA LEU A 527 -10.25 28.39 -10.94
C LEU A 527 -9.95 28.14 -9.45
N PRO A 528 -9.45 26.94 -9.07
CA PRO A 528 -8.98 25.85 -9.94
C PRO A 528 -10.06 24.86 -10.42
N ILE A 529 -11.33 25.05 -10.04
CA ILE A 529 -12.41 24.10 -10.35
C ILE A 529 -12.74 24.13 -11.84
N GLU A 530 -13.09 25.31 -12.34
CA GLU A 530 -13.38 25.56 -13.75
C GLU A 530 -13.32 27.04 -14.10
N ALA A 531 -12.92 27.37 -15.33
CA ALA A 531 -12.96 28.73 -15.86
C ALA A 531 -12.86 28.75 -17.38
N ILE A 532 -13.12 29.94 -17.95
CA ILE A 532 -12.82 30.23 -19.34
C ILE A 532 -11.62 31.15 -19.38
N ASN A 533 -10.54 30.70 -20.02
CA ASN A 533 -9.33 31.50 -20.18
C ASN A 533 -9.64 32.73 -21.05
N LYS A 534 -9.37 33.92 -20.51
CA LYS A 534 -9.72 35.18 -21.20
C LYS A 534 -8.97 35.40 -22.53
N LYS A 535 -7.75 34.88 -22.65
CA LYS A 535 -6.91 35.05 -23.85
C LYS A 535 -7.18 33.95 -24.87
N SER A 536 -7.13 32.68 -24.44
CA SER A 536 -7.25 31.56 -25.36
C SER A 536 -8.69 31.13 -25.66
N LYS A 537 -9.66 31.65 -24.90
CA LYS A 537 -11.08 31.26 -24.94
C LYS A 537 -11.33 29.78 -24.65
N LYS A 538 -10.34 29.08 -24.09
CA LYS A 538 -10.43 27.65 -23.76
C LYS A 538 -11.02 27.44 -22.37
N TYR A 539 -11.78 26.35 -22.25
CA TYR A 539 -12.21 25.81 -20.97
C TYR A 539 -11.01 25.21 -20.23
N GLU A 540 -10.82 25.57 -18.98
CA GLU A 540 -9.69 25.13 -18.15
C GLU A 540 -10.13 24.89 -16.70
N GLY A 541 -9.44 24.01 -15.97
CA GLY A 541 -9.73 23.64 -14.58
C GLY A 541 -9.90 22.13 -14.40
N MET A 542 -10.10 21.70 -13.16
CA MET A 542 -10.31 20.28 -12.85
C MET A 542 -11.48 19.66 -13.62
N MET A 543 -12.58 20.40 -13.76
CA MET A 543 -13.75 19.91 -14.51
C MET A 543 -13.51 19.87 -16.02
N ALA A 544 -12.55 20.65 -16.55
CA ALA A 544 -12.11 20.52 -17.93
C ALA A 544 -11.41 19.18 -18.18
N ASP A 545 -10.52 18.76 -17.27
CA ASP A 545 -9.89 17.44 -17.39
C ASP A 545 -10.90 16.30 -17.23
N ILE A 546 -11.89 16.44 -16.34
CA ILE A 546 -12.94 15.43 -16.17
C ILE A 546 -13.81 15.33 -17.43
N LEU A 547 -14.22 16.46 -18.03
CA LEU A 547 -14.96 16.45 -19.29
C LEU A 547 -14.12 15.90 -20.45
N ASP A 548 -12.81 16.15 -20.48
CA ASP A 548 -11.89 15.55 -21.46
C ASP A 548 -11.86 14.02 -21.31
N ILE A 549 -11.76 13.49 -20.08
CA ILE A 549 -11.82 12.05 -19.82
C ILE A 549 -13.17 11.48 -20.27
N ILE A 550 -14.27 12.19 -19.99
CA ILE A 550 -15.61 11.77 -20.41
C ILE A 550 -15.69 11.72 -21.94
N ALA A 551 -15.20 12.74 -22.63
CA ALA A 551 -15.18 12.79 -24.09
C ALA A 551 -14.32 11.66 -24.68
N GLU A 552 -13.14 11.42 -24.10
CA GLU A 552 -12.20 10.39 -24.57
C GLU A 552 -12.71 8.97 -24.35
N THR A 553 -13.40 8.72 -23.25
CA THR A 553 -13.87 7.36 -22.89
C THR A 553 -15.22 7.03 -23.52
N SER A 554 -16.12 8.01 -23.66
CA SER A 554 -17.48 7.79 -24.18
C SER A 554 -17.67 8.14 -25.66
N GLY A 555 -16.78 8.96 -26.23
CA GLY A 555 -16.92 9.49 -27.59
C GLY A 555 -17.90 10.68 -27.72
N ILE A 556 -18.49 11.16 -26.63
CA ILE A 556 -19.34 12.37 -26.61
C ILE A 556 -18.48 13.59 -26.97
N LYS A 557 -19.01 14.48 -27.82
CA LYS A 557 -18.38 15.76 -28.11
C LYS A 557 -19.02 16.87 -27.29
N PHE A 558 -18.19 17.70 -26.66
CA PHE A 558 -18.66 18.86 -25.91
C PHE A 558 -18.38 20.17 -26.66
N LYS A 559 -19.33 21.10 -26.64
CA LYS A 559 -19.18 22.45 -27.20
C LYS A 559 -19.44 23.50 -26.12
N LEU A 560 -18.42 24.29 -25.78
CA LEU A 560 -18.55 25.36 -24.80
C LEU A 560 -19.44 26.49 -25.32
N VAL A 561 -20.38 26.95 -24.49
CA VAL A 561 -21.14 28.19 -24.68
C VAL A 561 -20.60 29.23 -23.70
N GLU A 562 -19.92 30.25 -24.23
CA GLU A 562 -19.26 31.27 -23.41
C GLU A 562 -20.27 32.12 -22.65
N THR A 563 -20.06 32.28 -21.34
CA THR A 563 -20.78 33.22 -20.50
C THR A 563 -19.80 34.13 -19.75
N LYS A 564 -20.28 35.28 -19.28
CA LYS A 564 -19.47 36.22 -18.49
C LYS A 564 -19.58 35.99 -16.99
N GLU A 565 -20.65 35.35 -16.54
CA GLU A 565 -20.96 35.11 -15.14
C GLU A 565 -21.83 33.86 -14.95
N TRP A 566 -21.70 33.21 -13.78
CA TRP A 566 -22.44 32.00 -13.42
C TRP A 566 -23.95 32.14 -13.54
N GLY A 567 -24.51 33.29 -13.15
CA GLY A 567 -25.95 33.55 -13.23
C GLY A 567 -26.50 33.37 -14.64
N LYS A 568 -25.74 33.79 -15.67
CA LYS A 568 -26.13 33.61 -17.07
C LYS A 568 -26.03 32.15 -17.52
N SER A 569 -25.00 31.43 -17.09
CA SER A 569 -24.89 29.97 -17.34
C SER A 569 -26.10 29.21 -16.82
N LEU A 570 -26.56 29.54 -15.61
CA LEU A 570 -27.72 28.92 -15.01
C LEU A 570 -29.03 29.28 -15.74
N GLU A 571 -29.16 30.51 -16.23
CA GLU A 571 -30.31 30.96 -17.03
C GLU A 571 -30.40 30.20 -18.37
N LEU A 572 -29.28 30.08 -19.09
CA LEU A 572 -29.21 29.31 -20.34
C LEU A 572 -29.65 27.86 -20.12
N ALA A 573 -29.25 27.23 -19.02
CA ALA A 573 -29.67 25.86 -18.71
C ALA A 573 -31.16 25.76 -18.37
N LYS A 574 -31.76 26.78 -17.73
CA LYS A 574 -33.21 26.81 -17.46
C LYS A 574 -34.03 26.97 -18.73
N ASN A 575 -33.50 27.70 -19.71
CA ASN A 575 -34.14 27.94 -21.00
C ASN A 575 -33.85 26.83 -22.02
N ASN A 576 -33.08 25.80 -21.66
CA ASN A 576 -32.60 24.73 -22.54
C ASN A 576 -31.70 25.22 -23.70
N ASP A 577 -31.04 26.38 -23.55
CA ASP A 577 -30.07 26.90 -24.52
C ASP A 577 -28.72 26.15 -24.48
N VAL A 578 -28.47 25.45 -23.36
CA VAL A 578 -27.34 24.54 -23.16
C VAL A 578 -27.84 23.20 -22.61
N ASP A 579 -27.15 22.14 -22.99
CA ASP A 579 -27.48 20.76 -22.62
C ASP A 579 -26.96 20.42 -21.21
N ILE A 580 -25.80 20.98 -20.85
CA ILE A 580 -25.05 20.61 -19.64
C ILE A 580 -24.52 21.82 -18.86
N LEU A 581 -24.55 21.73 -17.53
CA LEU A 581 -23.73 22.52 -16.62
C LEU A 581 -22.62 21.63 -16.04
N ALA A 582 -21.37 21.98 -16.31
CA ALA A 582 -20.23 21.11 -15.99
C ALA A 582 -20.03 20.92 -14.48
N ALA A 583 -20.16 21.99 -13.68
CA ALA A 583 -19.96 21.93 -12.24
C ALA A 583 -21.14 22.55 -11.49
N ILE A 584 -21.98 21.72 -10.86
CA ILE A 584 -23.16 22.21 -10.14
C ILE A 584 -23.50 21.36 -8.91
N SER A 585 -23.89 22.02 -7.81
CA SER A 585 -24.45 21.34 -6.63
C SER A 585 -25.96 21.08 -6.79
N ILE A 586 -26.41 19.96 -6.23
CA ILE A 586 -27.82 19.59 -6.17
C ILE A 586 -28.58 20.53 -5.22
N THR A 587 -29.74 21.02 -5.65
CA THR A 587 -30.74 21.70 -4.80
C THR A 587 -32.14 21.35 -5.30
N ASP A 588 -33.16 21.43 -4.44
CA ASP A 588 -34.53 21.07 -4.84
C ASP A 588 -35.09 21.97 -5.95
N LYS A 589 -34.68 23.25 -5.98
CA LYS A 589 -35.01 24.16 -7.08
C LYS A 589 -34.39 23.71 -8.40
N ARG A 590 -33.18 23.16 -8.39
CA ARG A 590 -32.45 22.72 -9.59
C ARG A 590 -32.93 21.35 -10.10
N LYS A 591 -33.30 20.43 -9.20
CA LYS A 591 -33.94 19.14 -9.57
C LYS A 591 -35.22 19.29 -10.40
N LYS A 592 -35.86 20.46 -10.35
CA LYS A 592 -37.05 20.74 -11.18
C LYS A 592 -36.71 20.74 -12.68
N PHE A 593 -35.54 21.25 -13.08
CA PHE A 593 -35.15 21.42 -14.49
C PHE A 593 -33.86 20.68 -14.91
N LEU A 594 -33.10 20.11 -13.96
CA LEU A 594 -31.90 19.31 -14.22
C LEU A 594 -32.00 17.90 -13.65
N ASN A 595 -31.40 16.96 -14.35
CA ASN A 595 -30.91 15.68 -13.82
C ASN A 595 -29.43 15.83 -13.45
N PHE A 596 -28.92 14.99 -12.55
CA PHE A 596 -27.55 15.11 -12.04
C PHE A 596 -26.79 13.81 -12.20
N SER A 597 -25.53 13.92 -12.62
CA SER A 597 -24.58 12.80 -12.63
C SER A 597 -24.24 12.32 -11.21
N ASP A 598 -23.48 11.23 -11.13
CA ASP A 598 -22.73 10.87 -9.93
C ASP A 598 -21.76 12.01 -9.54
N LYS A 599 -21.37 12.04 -8.27
CA LYS A 599 -20.52 13.10 -7.72
C LYS A 599 -19.17 13.15 -8.44
N THR A 600 -18.72 14.35 -8.80
CA THR A 600 -17.44 14.58 -9.49
C THR A 600 -16.37 15.03 -8.51
N ILE A 601 -16.58 16.17 -7.85
CA ILE A 601 -15.62 16.81 -6.94
C ILE A 601 -16.32 17.15 -5.62
N VAL A 602 -15.63 16.95 -4.49
CA VAL A 602 -16.07 17.40 -3.17
C VAL A 602 -15.27 18.62 -2.75
N LEU A 603 -16.00 19.67 -2.38
CA LEU A 603 -15.49 20.99 -2.04
C LEU A 603 -15.72 21.33 -0.56
N SER A 604 -14.79 22.10 -0.01
CA SER A 604 -14.91 22.66 1.35
C SER A 604 -15.26 24.14 1.27
N ASP A 605 -16.24 24.57 2.05
CA ASP A 605 -16.50 26.00 2.26
C ASP A 605 -15.89 26.47 3.56
N GLY A 606 -15.59 27.75 3.65
CA GLY A 606 -15.18 28.35 4.91
C GLY A 606 -15.32 29.85 4.90
N VAL A 607 -15.05 30.41 6.07
CA VAL A 607 -15.19 31.84 6.35
C VAL A 607 -13.83 32.49 6.23
N ILE A 608 -13.73 33.51 5.39
CA ILE A 608 -12.53 34.32 5.19
C ILE A 608 -12.76 35.69 5.79
N MET A 609 -11.80 36.15 6.60
CA MET A 609 -11.81 37.48 7.25
C MET A 609 -10.41 38.09 7.22
N LYS A 610 -10.27 39.34 7.66
CA LYS A 610 -8.95 39.99 7.80
C LYS A 610 -8.17 39.41 8.99
N ASN A 611 -6.84 39.48 8.96
CA ASN A 611 -5.99 38.90 10.01
C ASN A 611 -6.27 39.47 11.42
N ASN A 612 -6.66 40.75 11.50
CA ASN A 612 -6.98 41.47 12.74
C ASN A 612 -8.45 41.34 13.19
N SER A 613 -9.24 40.45 12.56
CA SER A 613 -10.62 40.19 12.98
C SER A 613 -10.70 39.45 14.32
N THR A 614 -11.80 39.68 15.04
CA THR A 614 -12.16 38.96 16.27
C THR A 614 -12.18 37.45 16.02
N PHE A 615 -11.77 36.67 17.03
CA PHE A 615 -11.77 35.22 16.94
C PHE A 615 -13.22 34.69 16.93
N ILE A 616 -13.61 34.06 15.82
CA ILE A 616 -14.96 33.54 15.58
C ILE A 616 -14.82 32.07 15.16
N THR A 617 -15.47 31.15 15.86
CA THR A 617 -15.36 29.70 15.61
C THR A 617 -16.61 29.07 15.00
N SER A 618 -17.67 29.85 14.79
CA SER A 618 -18.94 29.36 14.24
C SER A 618 -19.68 30.42 13.44
N LEU A 619 -20.64 29.99 12.60
CA LEU A 619 -21.51 30.88 11.83
C LEU A 619 -22.33 31.82 12.73
N ASN A 620 -22.74 31.37 13.91
CA ASN A 620 -23.50 32.19 14.86
C ASN A 620 -22.67 33.38 15.39
N GLY A 621 -21.35 33.23 15.49
CA GLY A 621 -20.45 34.32 15.88
C GLY A 621 -20.32 35.42 14.82
N LEU A 622 -20.86 35.22 13.60
CA LEU A 622 -20.90 36.25 12.55
C LEU A 622 -22.12 37.18 12.64
N LYS A 623 -22.96 37.03 13.68
CA LYS A 623 -24.16 37.86 13.87
C LYS A 623 -23.78 39.35 13.95
N GLY A 624 -24.47 40.18 13.16
CA GLY A 624 -24.22 41.62 13.08
C GLY A 624 -23.14 42.04 12.08
N LEU A 625 -22.38 41.10 11.50
CA LEU A 625 -21.39 41.38 10.47
C LEU A 625 -21.99 41.37 9.07
N ARG A 626 -21.46 42.21 8.16
CA ARG A 626 -21.80 42.20 6.73
C ARG A 626 -21.07 41.03 6.07
N ILE A 627 -21.80 40.00 5.68
CA ILE A 627 -21.22 38.75 5.19
C ILE A 627 -21.44 38.63 3.68
N GLY A 628 -20.36 38.65 2.92
CA GLY A 628 -20.41 38.42 1.47
C GLY A 628 -20.55 36.93 1.15
N VAL A 629 -21.45 36.60 0.22
CA VAL A 629 -21.56 35.26 -0.39
C VAL A 629 -21.80 35.39 -1.88
N SER A 630 -21.27 34.45 -2.67
CA SER A 630 -21.51 34.44 -4.11
C SER A 630 -23.00 34.23 -4.44
N ASP A 631 -23.58 35.15 -5.21
CA ASP A 631 -24.99 35.14 -5.57
C ASP A 631 -25.37 33.93 -6.45
N GLY A 632 -26.62 33.46 -6.33
CA GLY A 632 -27.14 32.31 -7.07
C GLY A 632 -26.52 30.93 -6.72
N THR A 633 -25.64 30.86 -5.72
CA THR A 633 -25.02 29.60 -5.28
C THR A 633 -25.90 28.81 -4.31
N SER A 634 -25.64 27.51 -4.18
CA SER A 634 -26.29 26.67 -3.15
C SER A 634 -25.97 27.15 -1.73
N LEU A 635 -24.76 27.66 -1.51
CA LEU A 635 -24.34 28.26 -0.25
C LEU A 635 -25.14 29.52 0.08
N HIS A 636 -25.39 30.40 -0.90
CA HIS A 636 -26.25 31.58 -0.70
C HIS A 636 -27.68 31.16 -0.32
N ALA A 637 -28.23 30.14 -0.97
CA ALA A 637 -29.56 29.64 -0.62
C ALA A 637 -29.62 29.07 0.81
N MET A 638 -28.66 28.21 1.16
CA MET A 638 -28.55 27.61 2.50
C MET A 638 -28.39 28.66 3.60
N LEU A 639 -27.48 29.62 3.45
CA LEU A 639 -27.30 30.68 4.45
C LEU A 639 -28.55 31.55 4.63
N LYS A 640 -29.32 31.77 3.56
CA LYS A 640 -30.55 32.55 3.62
C LYS A 640 -31.70 31.80 4.33
N GLU A 641 -31.73 30.47 4.20
CA GLU A 641 -32.78 29.60 4.74
C GLU A 641 -32.48 29.20 6.19
N ASP A 642 -31.27 28.72 6.46
CA ASP A 642 -30.87 28.17 7.76
C ASP A 642 -30.39 29.25 8.75
N TYR A 643 -29.92 30.40 8.24
CA TYR A 643 -29.38 31.49 9.06
C TYR A 643 -29.99 32.87 8.70
N PRO A 644 -31.33 33.03 8.80
CA PRO A 644 -32.03 34.26 8.38
C PRO A 644 -31.62 35.51 9.17
N ASN A 645 -30.98 35.33 10.33
CA ASN A 645 -30.52 36.42 11.19
C ASN A 645 -29.15 37.01 10.78
N LEU A 646 -28.47 36.44 9.76
CA LEU A 646 -27.20 36.94 9.25
C LEU A 646 -27.40 38.02 8.19
N ILE A 647 -26.54 39.05 8.19
CA ILE A 647 -26.60 40.14 7.19
C ILE A 647 -25.85 39.70 5.92
N ILE A 648 -26.52 38.86 5.13
CA ILE A 648 -25.97 38.31 3.88
C ILE A 648 -26.01 39.37 2.75
N LYS A 649 -24.84 39.63 2.14
CA LYS A 649 -24.68 40.48 0.96
C LYS A 649 -24.37 39.59 -0.26
N PRO A 650 -25.30 39.45 -1.23
CA PRO A 650 -25.02 38.69 -2.45
C PRO A 650 -23.99 39.42 -3.32
N ILE A 651 -22.95 38.70 -3.74
CA ILE A 651 -21.82 39.24 -4.51
C ILE A 651 -21.64 38.43 -5.80
N LYS A 652 -21.30 39.10 -6.90
CA LYS A 652 -21.04 38.47 -8.20
C LYS A 652 -19.67 37.77 -8.25
N GLY A 653 -19.56 36.62 -7.58
CA GLY A 653 -18.41 35.71 -7.62
C GLY A 653 -17.37 35.94 -6.50
N ILE A 654 -16.54 34.91 -6.27
CA ILE A 654 -15.60 34.85 -5.13
C ILE A 654 -14.54 35.94 -5.20
N LYS A 655 -13.98 36.20 -6.39
CA LYS A 655 -12.95 37.22 -6.57
C LYS A 655 -13.43 38.61 -6.10
N LYS A 656 -14.60 39.05 -6.56
CA LYS A 656 -15.19 40.33 -6.14
C LYS A 656 -15.52 40.34 -4.65
N GLY A 657 -15.89 39.19 -4.09
CA GLY A 657 -16.11 39.02 -2.66
C GLY A 657 -14.84 39.30 -1.85
N LEU A 658 -13.72 38.68 -2.24
CA LEU A 658 -12.42 38.91 -1.61
C LEU A 658 -11.92 40.35 -1.81
N ASP A 659 -12.15 40.95 -2.98
CA ASP A 659 -11.83 42.37 -3.23
C ASP A 659 -12.61 43.29 -2.27
N LYS A 660 -13.93 43.07 -2.11
CA LYS A 660 -14.78 43.81 -1.16
C LYS A 660 -14.38 43.60 0.30
N LEU A 661 -13.99 42.38 0.67
CA LEU A 661 -13.50 42.07 2.01
C LEU A 661 -12.19 42.82 2.31
N LYS A 662 -11.28 42.86 1.33
CA LYS A 662 -10.04 43.62 1.45
C LYS A 662 -10.29 45.12 1.65
N ASN A 663 -11.29 45.67 0.95
CA ASN A 663 -11.65 47.10 0.96
C ASN A 663 -12.61 47.53 2.08
N ASP A 664 -12.86 46.69 3.10
CA ASP A 664 -13.77 47.00 4.23
C ASP A 664 -15.24 47.24 3.84
N GLU A 665 -15.65 46.80 2.64
CA GLU A 665 -17.05 46.87 2.20
C GLU A 665 -17.91 45.75 2.83
N ILE A 666 -17.27 44.66 3.25
CA ILE A 666 -17.85 43.54 3.99
C ILE A 666 -16.87 43.09 5.09
N ASP A 667 -17.37 42.44 6.13
CA ASP A 667 -16.59 42.07 7.31
C ASP A 667 -16.13 40.60 7.28
N ALA A 668 -16.87 39.76 6.56
CA ALA A 668 -16.52 38.37 6.28
C ALA A 668 -16.96 37.97 4.87
N PHE A 669 -16.24 37.04 4.26
CA PHE A 669 -16.65 36.40 3.01
C PHE A 669 -16.75 34.89 3.20
N ILE A 670 -17.87 34.28 2.81
CA ILE A 670 -18.05 32.82 2.88
C ILE A 670 -18.01 32.27 1.46
N GLY A 671 -17.09 31.35 1.21
CA GLY A 671 -16.93 30.74 -0.09
C GLY A 671 -16.08 29.49 -0.08
N ASN A 672 -15.88 28.93 -1.27
CA ASN A 672 -15.09 27.73 -1.45
C ASN A 672 -13.62 27.99 -1.10
N LEU A 673 -13.05 27.17 -0.21
CA LEU A 673 -11.69 27.35 0.29
C LEU A 673 -10.63 27.12 -0.78
N GLU A 674 -10.81 26.13 -1.66
CA GLU A 674 -9.84 25.86 -2.73
C GLU A 674 -9.71 27.05 -3.69
N VAL A 675 -10.84 27.65 -4.10
CA VAL A 675 -10.88 28.84 -4.97
C VAL A 675 -10.41 30.09 -4.23
N ALA A 676 -10.86 30.29 -2.98
CA ALA A 676 -10.45 31.44 -2.18
C ALA A 676 -8.94 31.43 -1.93
N SER A 677 -8.37 30.28 -1.55
CA SER A 677 -6.94 30.11 -1.32
C SER A 677 -6.14 30.35 -2.61
N HIS A 678 -6.58 29.80 -3.75
CA HIS A 678 -5.95 30.05 -5.04
C HIS A 678 -5.90 31.56 -5.38
N ILE A 679 -7.00 32.29 -5.16
CA ILE A 679 -7.07 33.73 -5.41
C ILE A 679 -6.19 34.50 -4.42
N ILE A 680 -6.27 34.19 -3.11
CA ILE A 680 -5.50 34.86 -2.06
C ILE A 680 -4.00 34.76 -2.36
N ILE A 681 -3.52 33.57 -2.72
CA ILE A 681 -2.12 33.32 -3.06
C ILE A 681 -1.73 34.09 -4.34
N LYS A 682 -2.49 33.93 -5.43
CA LYS A 682 -2.18 34.52 -6.74
C LYS A 682 -2.27 36.05 -6.75
N LYS A 683 -3.11 36.64 -5.89
CA LYS A 683 -3.31 38.09 -5.76
C LYS A 683 -2.53 38.70 -4.60
N HIS A 684 -1.77 37.91 -3.85
CA HIS A 684 -1.00 38.37 -2.70
C HIS A 684 -1.88 39.05 -1.63
N PHE A 685 -3.06 38.51 -1.35
CA PHE A 685 -3.98 39.01 -0.32
C PHE A 685 -3.61 38.46 1.07
N PHE A 686 -2.36 38.63 1.48
CA PHE A 686 -1.81 38.07 2.72
C PHE A 686 -2.46 38.61 4.00
N ASN A 687 -3.25 39.68 3.90
CA ASN A 687 -4.01 40.26 5.00
C ASN A 687 -5.36 39.55 5.24
N LEU A 688 -5.71 38.55 4.43
CA LEU A 688 -6.90 37.72 4.59
C LEU A 688 -6.50 36.32 5.10
N LYS A 689 -7.26 35.81 6.07
CA LYS A 689 -7.12 34.46 6.62
C LYS A 689 -8.43 33.68 6.51
N VAL A 690 -8.31 32.36 6.41
CA VAL A 690 -9.41 31.44 6.67
C VAL A 690 -9.56 31.34 8.18
N VAL A 691 -10.75 31.62 8.72
CA VAL A 691 -11.00 31.64 10.17
C VAL A 691 -11.46 30.27 10.65
N PHE A 692 -12.42 29.68 9.96
CA PHE A 692 -12.85 28.30 10.19
C PHE A 692 -13.47 27.72 8.92
N LYS A 693 -13.44 26.39 8.83
CA LYS A 693 -14.08 25.61 7.78
C LYS A 693 -15.51 25.28 8.18
N LEU A 694 -16.44 25.30 7.24
CA LEU A 694 -17.81 24.85 7.45
C LEU A 694 -17.86 23.32 7.44
N GLU A 695 -18.58 22.71 8.37
CA GLU A 695 -18.74 21.26 8.47
C GLU A 695 -19.37 20.65 7.20
N ASN A 696 -20.21 21.41 6.52
CA ASN A 696 -20.89 20.96 5.31
C ASN A 696 -19.94 20.97 4.10
N THR A 697 -19.57 19.78 3.62
CA THR A 697 -18.88 19.62 2.33
C THR A 697 -19.86 19.70 1.17
N ARG A 698 -19.55 20.49 0.13
CA ARG A 698 -20.38 20.57 -1.08
C ARG A 698 -19.94 19.54 -2.12
N GLN A 699 -20.89 18.76 -2.60
CA GLN A 699 -20.66 17.84 -3.71
C GLN A 699 -21.04 18.52 -5.03
N LEU A 700 -20.15 18.42 -6.02
CA LEU A 700 -20.40 18.86 -7.38
C LEU A 700 -20.76 17.68 -8.26
N HIS A 701 -21.59 17.98 -9.24
CA HIS A 701 -22.13 17.05 -10.23
C HIS A 701 -22.14 17.75 -11.59
N ILE A 702 -22.27 16.96 -12.65
CA ILE A 702 -22.64 17.45 -13.98
C ILE A 702 -24.17 17.52 -14.01
N GLY A 703 -24.71 18.70 -14.30
CA GLY A 703 -26.15 18.92 -14.43
C GLY A 703 -26.59 18.81 -15.88
N LEU A 704 -27.55 17.95 -16.19
CA LEU A 704 -28.08 17.73 -17.53
C LEU A 704 -29.51 18.26 -17.59
N ILE A 705 -29.89 18.98 -18.65
CA ILE A 705 -31.29 19.39 -18.84
C ILE A 705 -32.20 18.16 -18.95
N LYS A 706 -33.43 18.27 -18.44
CA LYS A 706 -34.38 17.14 -18.42
C LYS A 706 -34.83 16.65 -19.80
N SER A 707 -34.69 17.46 -20.84
CA SER A 707 -35.00 17.07 -22.21
C SER A 707 -33.94 16.14 -22.82
N LEU A 708 -32.75 16.01 -22.22
CA LEU A 708 -31.76 15.04 -22.67
C LEU A 708 -32.20 13.60 -22.37
N PRO A 709 -31.90 12.65 -23.27
CA PRO A 709 -32.21 11.25 -23.06
C PRO A 709 -31.45 10.67 -21.86
N GLN A 710 -32.08 9.73 -21.15
CA GLN A 710 -31.49 9.08 -19.98
C GLN A 710 -30.18 8.35 -20.30
N GLU A 711 -30.00 7.94 -21.55
CA GLU A 711 -28.78 7.36 -22.11
C GLU A 711 -27.58 8.30 -21.93
N ALA A 712 -27.76 9.62 -22.11
CA ALA A 712 -26.70 10.61 -21.92
C ALA A 712 -26.18 10.64 -20.48
N LEU A 713 -27.11 10.63 -19.52
CA LEU A 713 -26.81 10.59 -18.09
C LEU A 713 -26.13 9.27 -17.70
N SER A 714 -26.65 8.14 -18.21
CA SER A 714 -26.10 6.82 -17.94
C SER A 714 -24.67 6.68 -18.45
N ILE A 715 -24.37 7.16 -19.67
CA ILE A 715 -23.02 7.12 -20.24
C ILE A 715 -22.06 7.99 -19.43
N ILE A 716 -22.47 9.21 -19.04
CA ILE A 716 -21.66 10.08 -18.18
C ILE A 716 -21.35 9.40 -16.85
N ASN A 717 -22.34 8.77 -16.20
CA ASN A 717 -22.13 8.06 -14.94
C ASN A 717 -21.23 6.83 -15.09
N LYS A 718 -21.43 6.02 -16.13
CA LYS A 718 -20.54 4.87 -16.42
C LYS A 718 -19.11 5.32 -16.63
N THR A 719 -18.93 6.46 -17.27
CA THR A 719 -17.61 7.04 -17.50
C THR A 719 -17.00 7.57 -16.20
N LEU A 720 -17.75 8.33 -15.40
CA LEU A 720 -17.31 8.80 -14.08
C LEU A 720 -16.92 7.65 -13.15
N ASN A 721 -17.70 6.56 -13.13
CA ASN A 721 -17.43 5.37 -12.35
C ASN A 721 -16.21 4.57 -12.85
N SER A 722 -15.73 4.84 -14.08
CA SER A 722 -14.48 4.25 -14.60
C SER A 722 -13.23 5.05 -14.23
N ILE A 723 -13.38 6.31 -13.77
CA ILE A 723 -12.28 7.15 -13.33
C ILE A 723 -11.85 6.68 -11.94
N ASN A 724 -10.61 6.22 -11.80
CA ASN A 724 -10.12 5.73 -10.51
C ASN A 724 -9.81 6.90 -9.55
N LYS A 725 -9.76 6.62 -8.24
CA LYS A 725 -9.50 7.65 -7.22
C LYS A 725 -8.14 8.32 -7.38
N ASN A 726 -7.14 7.59 -7.89
CA ASN A 726 -5.78 8.11 -8.10
C ASN A 726 -5.71 9.13 -9.25
N GLU A 727 -6.46 8.93 -10.33
CA GLU A 727 -6.57 9.84 -11.48
C GLU A 727 -7.28 11.13 -11.05
N LEU A 728 -8.36 11.02 -10.25
CA LEU A 728 -9.01 12.19 -9.63
C LEU A 728 -8.07 12.95 -8.67
N ASN A 729 -7.30 12.23 -7.86
CA ASN A 729 -6.31 12.83 -6.97
C ASN A 729 -5.17 13.51 -7.75
N THR A 730 -4.74 12.93 -8.87
CA THR A 730 -3.71 13.50 -9.77
C THR A 730 -4.21 14.79 -10.41
N ILE A 731 -5.46 14.81 -10.91
CA ILE A 731 -6.11 16.03 -11.40
C ILE A 731 -6.12 17.09 -10.30
N ARG A 732 -6.55 16.72 -9.09
CA ARG A 732 -6.60 17.62 -7.94
C ARG A 732 -5.23 18.19 -7.59
N GLN A 733 -4.20 17.35 -7.49
CA GLN A 733 -2.83 17.77 -7.20
C GLN A 733 -2.24 18.67 -8.29
N ARG A 734 -2.52 18.43 -9.57
CA ARG A 734 -2.04 19.28 -10.67
C ARG A 734 -2.57 20.71 -10.57
N TRP A 735 -3.84 20.88 -10.19
CA TRP A 735 -4.50 22.19 -10.15
C TRP A 735 -4.34 22.92 -8.81
N ILE A 736 -4.22 22.17 -7.70
CA ILE A 736 -4.12 22.72 -6.34
C ILE A 736 -2.67 22.72 -5.83
N GLY A 737 -1.80 21.87 -6.38
CA GLY A 737 -0.40 21.73 -5.98
C GLY A 737 0.38 23.04 -6.11
N LEU A 738 1.03 23.43 -5.02
CA LEU A 738 1.84 24.64 -4.93
C LEU A 738 3.11 24.49 -5.79
N LYS A 739 3.07 24.93 -7.05
CA LYS A 739 4.30 25.29 -7.77
C LYS A 739 4.74 26.67 -7.30
N ILE A 740 5.50 26.70 -6.20
CA ILE A 740 6.22 27.89 -5.77
C ILE A 740 7.44 28.04 -6.68
N ASN A 741 7.27 28.66 -7.84
CA ASN A 741 8.41 29.28 -8.52
C ASN A 741 8.65 30.62 -7.83
N LYS A 742 9.51 30.62 -6.80
CA LYS A 742 10.06 31.85 -6.24
C LYS A 742 11.46 32.06 -6.82
N GLU A 743 11.57 32.92 -7.81
CA GLU A 743 12.80 33.72 -7.97
C GLU A 743 12.81 34.69 -6.79
N ILE A 744 13.76 34.50 -5.86
CA ILE A 744 13.86 35.33 -4.66
C ILE A 744 14.69 36.57 -5.01
N ASP A 745 14.06 37.73 -4.94
CA ASP A 745 14.73 39.03 -5.00
C ASP A 745 15.33 39.37 -3.62
N TYR A 746 16.67 39.32 -3.52
CA TYR A 746 17.42 39.54 -2.28
C TYR A 746 17.50 41.03 -1.85
N THR A 747 17.01 41.96 -2.67
CA THR A 747 17.18 43.41 -2.43
C THR A 747 16.43 43.89 -1.17
N ILE A 748 15.29 43.26 -0.86
CA ILE A 748 14.53 43.55 0.37
C ILE A 748 15.22 42.99 1.61
N PHE A 749 15.88 41.83 1.48
CA PHE A 749 16.60 41.20 2.60
C PHE A 749 17.76 42.08 3.08
N TYR A 750 18.53 42.67 2.15
CA TYR A 750 19.61 43.61 2.50
C TYR A 750 19.10 44.89 3.17
N LYS A 751 17.94 45.42 2.76
CA LYS A 751 17.33 46.59 3.41
C LYS A 751 16.84 46.30 4.83
N ILE A 752 16.26 45.11 5.05
CA ILE A 752 15.82 44.66 6.38
C ILE A 752 17.03 44.39 7.27
N ALA A 753 18.06 43.71 6.77
CA ALA A 753 19.29 43.46 7.52
C ALA A 753 19.95 44.77 7.97
N PHE A 754 20.02 45.78 7.08
CA PHE A 754 20.53 47.10 7.43
C PHE A 754 19.67 47.81 8.49
N ALA A 755 18.34 47.77 8.36
CA ALA A 755 17.43 48.36 9.34
C ALA A 755 17.54 47.68 10.72
N VAL A 756 17.73 46.35 10.75
CA VAL A 756 17.95 45.58 11.98
C VAL A 756 19.29 45.94 12.62
N ILE A 757 20.36 46.12 11.84
CA ILE A 757 21.66 46.57 12.36
C ILE A 757 21.53 47.97 12.99
N VAL A 758 20.82 48.89 12.34
CA VAL A 758 20.56 50.24 12.88
C VAL A 758 19.72 50.16 14.17
N LEU A 759 18.70 49.30 14.21
CA LEU A 759 17.88 49.07 15.41
C LEU A 759 18.69 48.44 16.55
N ILE A 760 19.62 47.52 16.27
CA ILE A 760 20.50 46.91 17.27
C ILE A 760 21.45 47.97 17.84
N ILE A 761 22.03 48.84 17.00
CA ILE A 761 22.89 49.94 17.44
C ILE A 761 22.08 50.94 18.30
N PHE A 762 20.86 51.27 17.87
CA PHE A 762 19.95 52.13 18.64
C PHE A 762 19.52 51.48 19.97
N PHE A 763 19.26 50.17 19.97
CA PHE A 763 18.90 49.40 21.16
C PHE A 763 20.06 49.32 22.15
N ILE A 764 21.29 49.09 21.69
CA ILE A 764 22.48 49.11 22.54
C ILE A 764 22.67 50.51 23.16
N PHE A 765 22.45 51.57 22.39
CA PHE A 765 22.53 52.95 22.88
C PHE A 765 21.45 53.29 23.92
N THR A 766 20.19 52.90 23.65
CA THR A 766 19.08 53.09 24.60
C THR A 766 19.20 52.21 25.83
N ASN A 767 19.71 50.99 25.71
CA ASN A 767 19.90 50.06 26.82
C ASN A 767 20.99 50.56 27.80
N ARG A 768 22.07 51.16 27.29
CA ARG A 768 23.08 51.85 28.13
C ARG A 768 22.48 53.05 28.87
N LYS A 769 21.56 53.79 28.24
CA LYS A 769 20.84 54.91 28.86
C LYS A 769 19.77 54.45 29.87
N LEU A 770 19.14 53.31 29.63
CA LEU A 770 18.15 52.69 30.52
C LEU A 770 18.77 52.15 31.79
N GLN A 771 19.97 51.55 31.74
CA GLN A 771 20.68 51.09 32.94
C GLN A 771 20.99 52.24 33.92
N GLN A 772 21.19 53.46 33.40
CA GLN A 772 21.34 54.65 34.23
C GLN A 772 20.00 55.13 34.84
N LEU A 773 18.87 54.85 34.19
CA LEU A 773 17.53 55.19 34.66
C LEU A 773 16.97 54.18 35.68
N VAL A 774 17.33 52.90 35.55
CA VAL A 774 16.87 51.79 36.41
C VAL A 774 17.30 51.97 37.87
N ARG A 775 18.49 52.53 38.13
CA ARG A 775 18.94 52.90 39.49
C ARG A 775 18.05 53.95 40.17
N LYS A 776 17.29 54.72 39.39
CA LYS A 776 16.39 55.77 39.89
C LYS A 776 14.98 55.26 40.18
N ARG A 777 14.55 54.18 39.52
CA ARG A 777 13.20 53.58 39.62
C ARG A 777 13.06 52.50 40.70
N THR A 778 14.17 52.05 41.28
CA THR A 778 14.19 51.10 42.40
C THR A 778 13.46 51.60 43.66
N GLN A 779 13.21 52.91 43.78
CA GLN A 779 12.40 53.50 44.84
C GLN A 779 10.88 53.54 44.52
N ASP A 780 10.49 53.44 43.24
CA ASP A 780 9.08 53.44 42.81
C ASP A 780 8.43 52.04 42.93
N LEU A 781 9.26 50.99 42.94
CA LEU A 781 8.88 49.57 42.98
C LEU A 781 8.03 49.15 44.19
N GLN A 782 8.14 49.87 45.31
CA GLN A 782 7.36 49.56 46.52
C GLN A 782 5.87 49.93 46.37
N LYS A 783 5.54 50.91 45.51
CA LYS A 783 4.16 51.28 45.16
C LYS A 783 3.54 50.37 44.09
N GLU A 784 4.35 49.59 43.39
CA GLU A 784 3.90 48.69 42.31
C GLU A 784 3.49 47.30 42.83
N LYS A 785 3.96 46.94 44.02
CA LYS A 785 3.66 45.69 44.73
C LYS A 785 2.16 45.52 45.04
N ASP A 786 1.46 46.61 45.33
CA ASP A 786 0.00 46.60 45.59
C ASP A 786 -0.84 46.47 44.31
N LYS A 787 -0.28 46.84 43.14
CA LYS A 787 -0.89 46.57 41.83
C LYS A 787 -0.69 45.12 41.38
N LEU A 788 0.33 44.44 41.89
CA LEU A 788 0.65 43.05 41.54
C LEU A 788 -0.43 42.07 42.02
N SER A 789 -1.08 42.35 43.14
CA SER A 789 -2.13 41.50 43.72
C SER A 789 -3.44 41.48 42.92
N SER A 790 -3.73 42.53 42.15
CA SER A 790 -4.89 42.57 41.24
C SER A 790 -4.58 41.97 39.87
N PHE A 791 -3.30 41.98 39.47
CA PHE A 791 -2.80 41.35 38.25
C PHE A 791 -2.79 39.81 38.34
N ASN A 792 -2.47 39.24 39.52
CA ASN A 792 -2.51 37.80 39.77
C ASN A 792 -3.90 37.17 39.56
N LYS A 793 -4.97 37.92 39.85
CA LYS A 793 -6.37 37.45 39.68
C LYS A 793 -6.83 37.43 38.22
N ASN A 794 -6.22 38.24 37.35
CA ASN A 794 -6.43 38.20 35.91
C ASN A 794 -5.54 37.14 35.23
N LEU A 795 -4.37 36.83 35.81
CA LEU A 795 -3.49 35.76 35.34
C LEU A 795 -4.12 34.37 35.51
N GLU A 796 -4.82 34.09 36.61
CA GLU A 796 -5.50 32.79 36.81
C GLU A 796 -6.59 32.52 35.75
N ASN A 797 -7.35 33.55 35.35
CA ASN A 797 -8.34 33.45 34.26
C ASN A 797 -7.68 33.32 32.87
N LEU A 798 -6.54 33.98 32.65
CA LEU A 798 -5.75 33.84 31.42
C LEU A 798 -5.06 32.48 31.31
N VAL A 799 -4.62 31.92 32.44
CA VAL A 799 -4.07 30.56 32.51
C VAL A 799 -5.16 29.55 32.19
N SER A 800 -6.35 29.66 32.80
CA SER A 800 -7.51 28.79 32.49
C SER A 800 -7.92 28.83 31.00
N LEU A 801 -7.92 30.01 30.37
CA LEU A 801 -8.26 30.17 28.95
C LEU A 801 -7.15 29.69 28.02
N ARG A 802 -5.87 29.83 28.42
CA ARG A 802 -4.74 29.25 27.69
C ARG A 802 -4.68 27.74 27.82
N THR A 803 -5.10 27.15 28.94
CA THR A 803 -5.14 25.68 29.11
C THR A 803 -6.11 25.05 28.11
N ILE A 804 -7.27 25.66 27.85
CA ILE A 804 -8.24 25.19 26.86
C ILE A 804 -7.70 25.35 25.43
N SER A 805 -7.10 26.50 25.11
CA SER A 805 -6.47 26.72 23.79
C SER A 805 -5.24 25.83 23.55
N LEU A 806 -4.53 25.41 24.61
CA LEU A 806 -3.43 24.47 24.56
C LEU A 806 -3.93 23.03 24.35
N GLU A 807 -5.05 22.66 24.95
CA GLU A 807 -5.65 21.33 24.77
C GLU A 807 -6.15 21.14 23.34
N ASP A 808 -6.77 22.16 22.73
CA ASP A 808 -7.22 22.11 21.34
C ASP A 808 -6.04 22.09 20.35
N ALA A 809 -5.01 22.91 20.58
CA ALA A 809 -3.78 22.87 19.77
C ALA A 809 -3.02 21.55 19.94
N LYS A 810 -3.08 20.93 21.12
CA LYS A 810 -2.51 19.61 21.41
C LYS A 810 -3.26 18.51 20.66
N ASN A 811 -4.59 18.56 20.60
CA ASN A 811 -5.39 17.58 19.86
C ASN A 811 -5.13 17.66 18.34
N GLU A 812 -5.03 18.87 17.77
CA GLU A 812 -4.65 19.05 16.36
C GLU A 812 -3.20 18.59 16.07
N LEU A 813 -2.29 18.85 17.01
CA LEU A 813 -0.90 18.40 16.93
C LEU A 813 -0.78 16.87 17.05
N GLU A 814 -1.57 16.23 17.91
CA GLU A 814 -1.60 14.77 18.09
C GLU A 814 -2.11 14.06 16.82
N GLU A 815 -3.11 14.61 16.14
CA GLU A 815 -3.64 14.04 14.90
C GLU A 815 -2.65 14.17 13.73
N SER A 816 -1.96 15.31 13.61
CA SER A 816 -0.89 15.47 12.60
C SER A 816 0.35 14.64 12.93
N ASN A 817 0.72 14.52 14.21
CA ASN A 817 1.86 13.72 14.65
C ASN A 817 1.61 12.23 14.48
N LYS A 818 0.35 11.77 14.49
CA LYS A 818 0.01 10.37 14.26
C LYS A 818 0.46 9.89 12.87
N LEU A 819 0.13 10.63 11.81
CA LEU A 819 0.54 10.29 10.44
C LEU A 819 2.06 10.35 10.24
N THR A 820 2.74 11.30 10.89
CA THR A 820 4.21 11.40 10.84
C THR A 820 4.88 10.30 11.66
N ARG A 821 4.31 9.89 12.80
CA ARG A 821 4.79 8.73 13.56
C ARG A 821 4.62 7.44 12.77
N ASP A 822 3.49 7.25 12.10
CA ASP A 822 3.24 6.05 11.29
C ASP A 822 4.25 5.92 10.14
N SER A 823 4.64 7.03 9.49
CA SER A 823 5.65 7.00 8.42
C SER A 823 7.08 6.77 8.94
N ILE A 824 7.42 7.33 10.11
CA ILE A 824 8.73 7.11 10.74
C ILE A 824 8.83 5.67 11.28
N ASN A 825 7.77 5.13 11.87
CA ASN A 825 7.70 3.74 12.31
C ASN A 825 7.85 2.78 11.12
N TYR A 826 7.26 3.10 9.97
CA TYR A 826 7.46 2.31 8.76
C TYR A 826 8.92 2.36 8.26
N ALA A 827 9.58 3.52 8.34
CA ALA A 827 11.00 3.64 8.03
C ALA A 827 11.86 2.82 8.99
N ALA A 828 11.49 2.74 10.28
CA ALA A 828 12.16 1.88 11.26
C ALA A 828 12.04 0.39 10.91
N LEU A 829 10.87 -0.07 10.45
CA LEU A 829 10.72 -1.45 9.99
C LEU A 829 11.69 -1.78 8.84
N ILE A 830 11.89 -0.85 7.91
CA ILE A 830 12.85 -1.01 6.80
C ILE A 830 14.28 -1.06 7.33
N GLN A 831 14.66 -0.14 8.23
CA GLN A 831 16.01 -0.10 8.79
C GLN A 831 16.33 -1.34 9.63
N HIS A 832 15.41 -1.79 10.46
CA HIS A 832 15.56 -3.02 11.24
C HIS A 832 15.77 -4.25 10.36
N ALA A 833 15.10 -4.34 9.20
CA ALA A 833 15.27 -5.44 8.25
C ALA A 833 16.66 -5.46 7.56
N LEU A 834 17.47 -4.41 7.72
CA LEU A 834 18.82 -4.33 7.17
C LEU A 834 19.91 -4.66 8.18
N ILE A 835 19.56 -4.71 9.46
CA ILE A 835 20.46 -5.12 10.53
C ILE A 835 20.64 -6.65 10.46
N PRO A 836 21.89 -7.17 10.46
CA PRO A 836 22.15 -8.60 10.44
C PRO A 836 21.48 -9.35 11.60
N GLU A 837 21.03 -10.58 11.34
CA GLU A 837 20.56 -11.50 12.39
C GLU A 837 21.77 -12.02 13.20
N GLU A 838 21.62 -12.19 14.52
CA GLU A 838 22.75 -12.55 15.42
C GLU A 838 23.38 -13.90 15.07
N ASP A 839 22.63 -14.83 14.47
CA ASP A 839 23.08 -16.16 14.04
C ASP A 839 24.06 -16.14 12.86
N THR A 840 24.06 -15.06 12.05
CA THR A 840 24.97 -14.92 10.90
C THR A 840 26.46 -14.91 11.30
N PHE A 841 26.76 -14.49 12.53
CA PHE A 841 28.11 -14.43 13.08
C PHE A 841 28.61 -15.79 13.59
N ASP A 842 27.72 -16.72 13.95
CA ASP A 842 28.05 -18.02 14.58
C ASP A 842 28.99 -18.89 13.72
N ILE A 843 28.94 -18.72 12.40
CA ILE A 843 29.77 -19.46 11.45
C ILE A 843 31.25 -19.05 11.58
N TYR A 844 31.51 -17.78 11.91
CA TYR A 844 32.83 -17.16 11.84
C TYR A 844 33.46 -16.98 13.22
N PHE A 845 32.66 -16.70 14.25
CA PHE A 845 33.13 -16.37 15.59
C PHE A 845 32.56 -17.35 16.61
N LYS A 846 33.37 -17.71 17.63
CA LYS A 846 32.92 -18.65 18.67
C LYS A 846 31.88 -18.04 19.60
N THR A 847 32.06 -16.77 19.92
CA THR A 847 31.19 -15.97 20.76
C THR A 847 31.28 -14.52 20.32
N HIS A 848 30.15 -13.84 20.25
CA HIS A 848 30.01 -12.47 19.78
C HIS A 848 28.81 -11.81 20.45
N PHE A 849 28.75 -10.50 20.40
CA PHE A 849 27.51 -9.77 20.63
C PHE A 849 27.46 -8.51 19.77
N ALA A 850 26.24 -8.12 19.42
CA ALA A 850 25.96 -6.82 18.84
C ALA A 850 25.06 -6.00 19.78
N LEU A 851 25.44 -4.75 20.01
CA LEU A 851 24.64 -3.74 20.68
C LEU A 851 24.34 -2.67 19.64
N TRP A 852 23.06 -2.52 19.27
CA TRP A 852 22.61 -1.44 18.40
C TRP A 852 21.43 -0.75 19.07
N SER A 853 21.61 0.53 19.39
CA SER A 853 20.63 1.34 20.10
C SER A 853 20.55 2.69 19.42
N PRO A 854 19.53 2.97 18.60
CA PRO A 854 19.36 4.29 18.00
C PRO A 854 18.95 5.31 19.08
N LYS A 855 19.20 6.59 18.82
CA LYS A 855 18.80 7.75 19.63
C LYS A 855 17.35 8.10 19.38
N ASP A 856 16.93 8.04 18.12
CA ASP A 856 15.54 8.24 17.68
C ASP A 856 14.91 6.90 17.23
N VAL A 857 13.70 6.96 16.66
CA VAL A 857 12.99 5.78 16.11
C VAL A 857 13.76 5.12 14.96
N VAL A 858 14.60 5.88 14.25
CA VAL A 858 15.57 5.40 13.25
C VAL A 858 16.92 6.04 13.51
N GLY A 859 18.00 5.29 13.28
CA GLY A 859 19.39 5.73 13.49
C GLY A 859 20.10 6.19 12.21
N GLY A 860 21.19 6.94 12.35
CA GLY A 860 22.27 7.06 11.37
C GLY A 860 23.32 5.95 11.51
N ASP A 861 23.42 5.31 12.69
CA ASP A 861 24.31 4.17 12.89
C ASP A 861 23.81 2.89 12.18
N ILE A 862 24.73 2.14 11.58
CA ILE A 862 24.49 0.79 11.07
C ILE A 862 25.70 -0.11 11.24
N TYR A 863 25.46 -1.39 11.46
CA TYR A 863 26.46 -2.42 11.24
C TYR A 863 25.99 -3.39 10.16
N LEU A 864 26.93 -3.82 9.31
CA LEU A 864 26.69 -4.71 8.19
C LEU A 864 27.63 -5.91 8.31
N PHE A 865 27.10 -7.10 8.07
CA PHE A 865 27.86 -8.35 8.10
C PHE A 865 27.57 -9.15 6.84
N GLU A 866 28.60 -9.50 6.08
CA GLU A 866 28.45 -10.13 4.78
C GLU A 866 29.46 -11.29 4.63
N GLU A 867 28.95 -12.46 4.26
CA GLU A 867 29.76 -13.57 3.76
C GLU A 867 30.22 -13.26 2.33
N LEU A 868 31.51 -13.49 2.06
CA LEU A 868 32.11 -13.21 0.76
C LEU A 868 32.21 -14.50 -0.08
N ARG A 869 33.34 -15.19 0.00
CA ARG A 869 33.66 -16.36 -0.85
C ARG A 869 33.62 -17.64 0.01
N GLY A 870 32.41 -18.09 0.32
CA GLY A 870 32.13 -19.26 1.16
C GLY A 870 32.38 -19.02 2.66
N GLU A 871 32.27 -20.08 3.46
CA GLU A 871 32.25 -20.07 4.94
C GLU A 871 33.57 -19.68 5.65
N HIS A 872 34.52 -19.10 4.93
CA HIS A 872 35.86 -18.76 5.44
C HIS A 872 36.22 -17.29 5.31
N GLU A 873 35.40 -16.49 4.63
CA GLU A 873 35.66 -15.07 4.41
C GLU A 873 34.42 -14.25 4.77
N CYS A 874 34.56 -13.37 5.76
CA CYS A 874 33.49 -12.45 6.14
C CYS A 874 33.97 -11.00 6.22
N LEU A 875 33.03 -10.09 6.06
CA LEU A 875 33.23 -8.64 6.11
C LEU A 875 32.26 -8.03 7.13
N LEU A 876 32.82 -7.34 8.12
CA LEU A 876 32.08 -6.56 9.11
C LEU A 876 32.33 -5.07 8.89
N MET A 877 31.25 -4.30 8.84
CA MET A 877 31.31 -2.84 8.80
C MET A 877 30.55 -2.29 10.00
N VAL A 878 31.13 -1.33 10.72
CA VAL A 878 30.48 -0.59 11.80
C VAL A 878 30.59 0.88 11.46
N ILE A 879 29.46 1.52 11.19
CA ILE A 879 29.40 2.82 10.51
C ILE A 879 28.44 3.75 11.25
N ASP A 880 28.91 4.95 11.53
CA ASP A 880 28.15 6.10 12.02
C ASP A 880 27.95 7.11 10.89
N CYS A 881 26.72 7.23 10.39
CA CYS A 881 26.39 8.16 9.32
C CYS A 881 25.98 9.53 9.85
N THR A 882 26.23 10.58 9.05
CA THR A 882 25.84 11.94 9.42
C THR A 882 24.34 12.08 9.75
N GLY A 883 24.07 12.52 10.97
CA GLY A 883 22.75 12.91 11.45
C GLY A 883 21.93 11.73 11.97
N HIS A 884 20.93 12.05 12.79
CA HIS A 884 20.03 11.06 13.40
C HIS A 884 18.61 11.21 12.83
N GLY A 885 17.74 10.23 13.12
CA GLY A 885 16.38 10.25 12.61
C GLY A 885 16.30 10.02 11.09
N VAL A 886 15.25 10.53 10.46
CA VAL A 886 14.95 10.25 9.04
C VAL A 886 16.12 10.59 8.09
N PRO A 887 16.82 11.74 8.21
CA PRO A 887 17.98 12.04 7.37
C PRO A 887 19.12 11.03 7.53
N GLY A 888 19.44 10.61 8.75
CA GLY A 888 20.47 9.59 9.04
C GLY A 888 20.14 8.23 8.41
N ALA A 889 18.86 7.83 8.49
CA ALA A 889 18.37 6.61 7.87
C ALA A 889 18.56 6.63 6.33
N PHE A 890 18.37 7.77 5.66
CA PHE A 890 18.64 7.88 4.21
C PHE A 890 20.12 7.70 3.87
N VAL A 891 21.03 8.23 4.68
CA VAL A 891 22.48 8.04 4.49
C VAL A 891 22.85 6.58 4.74
N THR A 892 22.25 5.96 5.75
CA THR A 892 22.39 4.52 6.04
C THR A 892 21.95 3.65 4.85
N MET A 893 20.84 3.99 4.19
CA MET A 893 20.38 3.27 2.99
C MET A 893 21.37 3.41 1.83
N LEU A 894 21.96 4.61 1.68
CA LEU A 894 22.99 4.84 0.67
C LEU A 894 24.25 4.01 0.95
N VAL A 895 24.67 3.92 2.20
CA VAL A 895 25.77 3.03 2.63
C VAL A 895 25.44 1.58 2.28
N LYS A 896 24.24 1.08 2.60
CA LYS A 896 23.83 -0.29 2.22
C LYS A 896 23.86 -0.52 0.71
N ALA A 897 23.40 0.46 -0.08
CA ALA A 897 23.42 0.36 -1.54
C ALA A 897 24.85 0.30 -2.11
N ILE A 898 25.78 1.07 -1.57
CA ILE A 898 27.19 1.06 -1.99
C ILE A 898 27.88 -0.23 -1.50
N GLU A 899 27.59 -0.68 -0.28
CA GLU A 899 28.08 -1.96 0.26
C GLU A 899 27.74 -3.11 -0.69
N ARG A 900 26.48 -3.22 -1.14
CA ARG A 900 26.08 -4.28 -2.07
C ARG A 900 26.88 -4.28 -3.38
N GLN A 901 27.28 -3.11 -3.87
CA GLN A 901 28.17 -3.01 -5.04
C GLN A 901 29.59 -3.48 -4.71
N VAL A 902 30.11 -3.17 -3.52
CA VAL A 902 31.42 -3.62 -3.05
C VAL A 902 31.44 -5.14 -2.93
N VAL A 903 30.48 -5.72 -2.22
CA VAL A 903 30.39 -7.18 -2.03
C VAL A 903 30.22 -7.88 -3.36
N SER A 904 29.34 -7.38 -4.25
CA SER A 904 29.19 -7.94 -5.59
C SER A 904 30.50 -7.95 -6.39
N LYS A 905 31.33 -6.91 -6.29
CA LYS A 905 32.65 -6.86 -6.96
C LYS A 905 33.64 -7.87 -6.40
N ILE A 906 33.62 -8.09 -5.09
CA ILE A 906 34.50 -9.04 -4.41
C ILE A 906 34.09 -10.48 -4.71
N VAL A 907 32.81 -10.81 -4.55
CA VAL A 907 32.29 -12.17 -4.73
C VAL A 907 32.40 -12.63 -6.18
N ASN A 908 32.19 -11.74 -7.15
CA ASN A 908 32.29 -12.08 -8.57
C ASN A 908 33.74 -12.10 -9.11
N ASN A 909 34.75 -11.87 -8.29
CA ASN A 909 36.15 -11.88 -8.71
C ASN A 909 37.03 -12.63 -7.71
N GLU A 910 37.24 -13.92 -7.98
CA GLU A 910 38.04 -14.82 -7.11
C GLU A 910 39.49 -14.34 -6.91
N ASN A 911 40.05 -13.58 -7.85
CA ASN A 911 41.43 -13.08 -7.79
C ASN A 911 41.55 -11.71 -7.12
N LEU A 912 40.44 -11.05 -6.78
CA LEU A 912 40.47 -9.76 -6.11
C LEU A 912 40.84 -9.94 -4.64
N GLU A 913 41.93 -9.34 -4.21
CA GLU A 913 42.28 -9.29 -2.79
C GLU A 913 41.32 -8.37 -2.02
N VAL A 914 40.78 -8.84 -0.90
CA VAL A 914 39.86 -8.05 -0.07
C VAL A 914 40.68 -7.09 0.79
N SER A 915 40.47 -5.80 0.55
CA SER A 915 41.16 -4.72 1.26
C SER A 915 40.14 -3.76 1.90
N PRO A 916 40.00 -3.75 3.25
CA PRO A 916 39.20 -2.76 3.96
C PRO A 916 39.54 -1.30 3.58
N ALA A 917 40.81 -0.98 3.35
CA ALA A 917 41.22 0.37 2.94
C ALA A 917 40.66 0.75 1.56
N TRP A 918 40.74 -0.17 0.60
CA TRP A 918 40.13 0.03 -0.72
C TRP A 918 38.62 0.21 -0.62
N ILE A 919 37.95 -0.54 0.24
CA ILE A 919 36.50 -0.44 0.46
C ILE A 919 36.12 0.95 0.98
N LEU A 920 36.82 1.48 2.00
CA LEU A 920 36.60 2.83 2.49
C LEU A 920 36.83 3.90 1.40
N SER A 921 37.89 3.76 0.61
CA SER A 921 38.12 4.65 -0.55
C SER A 921 37.03 4.54 -1.60
N TYR A 922 36.46 3.35 -1.82
CA TYR A 922 35.34 3.12 -2.73
C TYR A 922 34.06 3.80 -2.23
N PHE A 923 33.75 3.67 -0.94
CA PHE A 923 32.66 4.42 -0.32
C PHE A 923 32.85 5.93 -0.48
N ASN A 924 34.04 6.44 -0.17
CA ASN A 924 34.35 7.86 -0.24
C ASN A 924 34.09 8.42 -1.66
N LYS A 925 34.60 7.74 -2.69
CA LYS A 925 34.38 8.11 -4.10
C LYS A 925 32.91 8.01 -4.50
N SER A 926 32.24 6.93 -4.10
CA SER A 926 30.85 6.66 -4.52
C SER A 926 29.87 7.62 -3.87
N MET A 927 29.97 7.85 -2.56
CA MET A 927 29.15 8.82 -1.83
C MET A 927 29.34 10.22 -2.39
N LYS A 928 30.59 10.64 -2.62
CA LYS A 928 30.86 11.97 -3.20
C LYS A 928 30.22 12.17 -4.57
N LYS A 929 30.28 11.17 -5.44
CA LYS A 929 29.64 11.24 -6.77
C LYS A 929 28.11 11.26 -6.67
N ILE A 930 27.53 10.35 -5.87
CA ILE A 930 26.07 10.22 -5.75
C ILE A 930 25.45 11.48 -5.14
N LEU A 931 26.08 12.01 -4.07
CA LEU A 931 25.63 13.21 -3.38
C LEU A 931 26.15 14.51 -4.03
N LYS A 932 26.90 14.42 -5.13
CA LYS A 932 27.53 15.55 -5.85
C LYS A 932 28.38 16.43 -4.93
N GLN A 933 29.12 15.83 -3.99
CA GLN A 933 29.94 16.51 -2.98
C GLN A 933 31.41 16.63 -3.39
N ASP A 934 31.72 16.25 -4.64
CA ASP A 934 32.96 16.53 -5.35
C ASP A 934 33.03 17.98 -5.89
N ASN A 935 31.90 18.69 -5.93
CA ASN A 935 31.82 20.12 -6.28
C ASN A 935 31.82 21.03 -5.03
N LYS A 936 32.64 22.10 -5.06
CA LYS A 936 32.70 23.14 -4.01
C LYS A 936 31.39 23.88 -3.80
N ASP A 937 30.48 23.91 -4.77
CA ASP A 937 29.16 24.55 -4.68
C ASP A 937 28.05 23.60 -4.20
N SER A 938 28.39 22.36 -3.83
CA SER A 938 27.41 21.39 -3.35
C SER A 938 26.69 21.87 -2.08
N LEU A 939 25.36 21.72 -2.10
CA LEU A 939 24.45 21.98 -0.97
C LEU A 939 24.43 20.79 0.02
N SER A 940 24.83 19.60 -0.40
CA SER A 940 24.86 18.40 0.44
C SER A 940 26.21 18.28 1.16
N ASN A 941 26.17 17.86 2.42
CA ASN A 941 27.36 17.53 3.20
C ASN A 941 27.06 16.38 4.18
N ALA A 942 26.93 15.17 3.63
CA ALA A 942 26.72 13.94 4.37
C ALA A 942 27.84 12.94 4.09
N GLY A 943 28.17 12.13 5.08
CA GLY A 943 29.25 11.16 5.04
C GLY A 943 29.08 10.17 6.19
N PHE A 944 30.15 9.46 6.52
CA PHE A 944 30.18 8.62 7.70
C PHE A 944 31.58 8.52 8.29
N ASP A 945 31.62 8.20 9.57
CA ASP A 945 32.78 7.65 10.28
C ASP A 945 32.53 6.15 10.49
N GLY A 946 33.57 5.33 10.47
CA GLY A 946 33.37 3.88 10.55
C GLY A 946 34.60 3.02 10.39
N GLY A 947 34.47 1.77 10.81
CA GLY A 947 35.50 0.73 10.71
C GLY A 947 35.06 -0.42 9.82
N ILE A 948 35.98 -0.94 9.01
CA ILE A 948 35.77 -2.13 8.18
C ILE A 948 36.79 -3.19 8.58
N LEU A 949 36.27 -4.37 8.94
CA LEU A 949 37.02 -5.54 9.35
C LEU A 949 36.75 -6.69 8.38
N TYR A 950 37.81 -7.19 7.74
CA TYR A 950 37.76 -8.40 6.93
C TYR A 950 38.44 -9.53 7.69
N TYR A 951 37.79 -10.69 7.78
CA TYR A 951 38.34 -11.87 8.43
C TYR A 951 38.45 -13.04 7.44
N ASN A 952 39.66 -13.58 7.31
CA ASN A 952 39.93 -14.82 6.59
C ASN A 952 40.24 -15.95 7.57
N LYS A 953 39.24 -16.80 7.83
CA LYS A 953 39.31 -17.93 8.78
C LYS A 953 40.31 -19.01 8.34
N LYS A 954 40.43 -19.23 7.02
CA LYS A 954 41.33 -20.24 6.45
C LYS A 954 42.80 -19.83 6.59
N GLN A 955 43.10 -18.55 6.34
CA GLN A 955 44.46 -18.00 6.40
C GLN A 955 44.82 -17.43 7.78
N LYS A 956 43.85 -17.37 8.71
CA LYS A 956 44.03 -16.92 10.10
C LYS A 956 44.61 -15.51 10.21
N TYR A 957 44.03 -14.56 9.49
CA TYR A 957 44.29 -13.15 9.74
C TYR A 957 43.02 -12.30 9.63
N ILE A 958 43.09 -11.14 10.28
CA ILE A 958 42.14 -10.05 10.14
C ILE A 958 42.84 -8.88 9.44
N LYS A 959 42.14 -8.23 8.51
CA LYS A 959 42.50 -6.91 8.00
C LYS A 959 41.53 -5.87 8.54
N TYR A 960 42.05 -4.70 8.89
CA TYR A 960 41.26 -3.59 9.39
C TYR A 960 41.68 -2.26 8.78
N ALA A 961 40.70 -1.43 8.44
CA ALA A 961 40.90 -0.01 8.16
C ALA A 961 39.76 0.78 8.81
N GLY A 962 40.06 1.98 9.32
CA GLY A 962 39.09 2.80 10.04
C GLY A 962 39.18 4.27 9.67
N ALA A 963 38.02 4.89 9.42
CA ALA A 963 37.80 6.31 9.25
C ALA A 963 37.25 6.89 10.56
N GLU A 964 38.10 7.57 11.34
CA GLU A 964 37.82 8.06 12.71
C GLU A 964 37.45 6.97 13.75
N THR A 965 37.11 5.74 13.36
CA THR A 965 36.80 4.61 14.27
C THR A 965 38.01 3.71 14.54
N PRO A 966 38.53 3.62 15.78
CA PRO A 966 39.62 2.71 16.13
C PRO A 966 39.13 1.27 16.38
N LEU A 967 40.01 0.28 16.19
CA LEU A 967 39.78 -1.12 16.58
C LEU A 967 40.50 -1.42 17.90
N PHE A 968 39.78 -1.99 18.87
CA PHE A 968 40.35 -2.46 20.13
C PHE A 968 40.38 -3.99 20.12
N TYR A 969 41.45 -4.59 20.62
CA TYR A 969 41.52 -6.04 20.71
C TYR A 969 42.40 -6.51 21.87
N PHE A 970 42.15 -7.74 22.33
CA PHE A 970 42.98 -8.40 23.34
C PHE A 970 43.80 -9.54 22.71
N GLU A 971 45.09 -9.53 23.00
CA GLU A 971 46.01 -10.65 22.76
C GLU A 971 46.68 -10.97 24.10
N GLU A 972 46.60 -12.22 24.55
CA GLU A 972 47.23 -12.66 25.81
C GLU A 972 46.85 -11.80 27.04
N ASN A 973 45.57 -11.39 27.12
CA ASN A 973 45.01 -10.47 28.13
C ASN A 973 45.59 -9.03 28.11
N GLU A 974 46.36 -8.67 27.09
CA GLU A 974 46.82 -7.30 26.86
C GLU A 974 45.89 -6.56 25.89
N LEU A 975 45.36 -5.41 26.30
CA LEU A 975 44.56 -4.53 25.43
C LEU A 975 45.46 -3.77 24.46
N LYS A 976 45.27 -4.00 23.17
CA LYS A 976 45.91 -3.29 22.05
C LYS A 976 44.88 -2.45 21.28
N VAL A 977 45.35 -1.40 20.62
CA VAL A 977 44.50 -0.45 19.87
C VAL A 977 45.13 -0.13 18.53
N ILE A 978 44.39 -0.39 17.46
CA ILE A 978 44.73 0.09 16.12
C ILE A 978 44.07 1.46 15.94
N LYS A 979 44.89 2.46 15.63
CA LYS A 979 44.42 3.82 15.37
C LYS A 979 43.79 3.88 13.98
N SER A 980 42.66 4.57 13.87
CA SER A 980 42.06 4.98 12.61
C SER A 980 42.81 6.16 11.97
N ASP A 981 42.59 6.34 10.68
CA ASP A 981 42.91 7.58 10.02
C ASP A 981 41.96 8.68 10.50
N ARG A 982 42.49 9.88 10.71
CA ARG A 982 41.69 11.07 11.04
C ARG A 982 41.07 11.69 9.79
N HIS A 983 40.31 10.87 9.08
CA HIS A 983 39.71 11.20 7.80
C HIS A 983 38.36 10.49 7.65
N SER A 984 37.29 11.26 7.58
CA SER A 984 35.93 10.75 7.39
C SER A 984 35.63 10.41 5.92
N VAL A 985 34.57 9.62 5.70
CA VAL A 985 34.17 9.15 4.36
C VAL A 985 33.06 10.01 3.78
N GLY A 986 33.16 10.37 2.49
CA GLY A 986 32.06 10.95 1.69
C GLY A 986 31.85 12.45 1.86
N TYR A 987 32.18 13.04 3.02
CA TYR A 987 31.97 14.46 3.32
C TYR A 987 32.60 15.41 2.29
N LYS A 988 32.05 16.61 2.12
CA LYS A 988 32.55 17.60 1.15
C LYS A 988 34.05 17.89 1.30
N LYS A 989 34.52 17.95 2.55
CA LYS A 989 35.92 18.23 2.91
C LYS A 989 36.87 17.03 2.83
N SER A 990 36.37 15.80 2.73
CA SER A 990 37.24 14.62 2.55
C SER A 990 37.96 14.72 1.21
N ASP A 991 39.17 14.17 1.07
CA ASP A 991 39.80 14.08 -0.25
C ASP A 991 39.16 12.90 -0.99
N ILE A 992 38.65 13.11 -2.20
CA ILE A 992 38.02 12.05 -3.00
C ILE A 992 39.00 10.91 -3.35
N ASN A 993 40.30 11.21 -3.38
CA ASN A 993 41.35 10.25 -3.66
C ASN A 993 42.11 9.82 -2.41
N TYR A 994 41.57 10.06 -1.22
CA TYR A 994 42.19 9.59 0.02
C TYR A 994 42.33 8.06 0.03
N GLU A 995 43.52 7.60 0.40
CA GLU A 995 43.86 6.19 0.57
C GLU A 995 43.98 5.91 2.07
N PHE A 996 43.15 4.99 2.56
CA PHE A 996 43.11 4.65 3.97
C PHE A 996 44.23 3.68 4.35
N THR A 997 44.70 3.76 5.60
CA THR A 997 45.71 2.86 6.14
C THR A 997 45.09 1.49 6.46
N GLU A 998 45.67 0.42 5.91
CA GLU A 998 45.28 -0.97 6.19
C GLU A 998 46.23 -1.60 7.22
N HIS A 999 45.65 -2.32 8.18
CA HIS A 999 46.38 -3.08 9.19
C HIS A 999 46.04 -4.56 9.05
N THR A 1000 47.07 -5.42 9.01
CA THR A 1000 46.89 -6.89 9.02
C THR A 1000 47.32 -7.45 10.37
N ILE A 1001 46.49 -8.29 10.96
CA ILE A 1001 46.67 -8.91 12.27
C ILE A 1001 46.59 -10.41 12.09
N GLU A 1002 47.65 -11.14 12.45
CA GLU A 1002 47.59 -12.60 12.55
C GLU A 1002 46.69 -12.98 13.73
N VAL A 1003 45.67 -13.82 13.49
CA VAL A 1003 44.73 -14.19 14.55
C VAL A 1003 45.08 -15.52 15.19
N LYS A 1004 45.06 -15.51 16.53
CA LYS A 1004 45.17 -16.69 17.38
C LYS A 1004 43.83 -16.94 18.06
N GLU A 1005 43.56 -18.22 18.30
CA GLU A 1005 42.41 -18.69 19.06
C GLU A 1005 42.33 -17.98 20.42
N GLY A 1006 41.15 -17.44 20.75
CA GLY A 1006 40.90 -16.71 21.99
C GLY A 1006 41.11 -15.20 21.93
N MET A 1007 41.63 -14.64 20.83
CA MET A 1007 41.68 -13.19 20.62
C MET A 1007 40.28 -12.58 20.57
N GLN A 1008 40.12 -11.40 21.16
CA GLN A 1008 38.85 -10.69 21.25
C GLN A 1008 38.95 -9.33 20.58
N PHE A 1009 37.95 -8.95 19.79
CA PHE A 1009 37.92 -7.71 19.01
C PHE A 1009 36.67 -6.89 19.38
N TYR A 1010 36.82 -5.58 19.46
CA TYR A 1010 35.77 -4.64 19.83
C TYR A 1010 35.78 -3.42 18.91
N LEU A 1011 34.63 -3.14 18.31
CA LEU A 1011 34.35 -1.96 17.48
C LEU A 1011 33.17 -1.20 18.07
N SER A 1012 33.24 0.12 18.09
CA SER A 1012 32.17 0.98 18.59
C SER A 1012 32.11 2.26 17.76
N THR A 1013 30.90 2.74 17.51
CA THR A 1013 30.65 4.13 17.07
C THR A 1013 30.94 5.09 18.24
N ASP A 1014 31.05 6.37 17.93
CA ASP A 1014 31.42 7.39 18.90
C ASP A 1014 30.33 7.66 19.93
N GLY A 1015 29.06 7.33 19.67
CA GLY A 1015 27.98 7.60 20.60
C GLY A 1015 28.14 6.94 21.98
N TYR A 1016 28.84 5.81 22.09
CA TYR A 1016 29.23 5.26 23.41
C TYR A 1016 30.29 6.12 24.10
N LEU A 1017 31.26 6.65 23.34
CA LEU A 1017 32.37 7.44 23.84
C LEU A 1017 31.95 8.88 24.18
N ASP A 1018 31.06 9.45 23.38
CA ASP A 1018 30.66 10.85 23.41
C ASP A 1018 29.41 11.09 24.25
N GLN A 1019 28.80 10.03 24.80
CA GLN A 1019 27.70 10.17 25.75
C GLN A 1019 28.13 10.97 26.98
N ASN A 1020 27.47 12.10 27.20
CA ASN A 1020 27.66 12.92 28.39
C ASN A 1020 27.00 12.27 29.60
N GLY A 1021 27.65 12.41 30.76
CA GLY A 1021 27.17 11.80 31.98
C GLY A 1021 28.05 12.01 33.21
N GLY A 1022 27.68 11.33 34.29
CA GLY A 1022 28.29 11.45 35.61
C GLY A 1022 28.09 12.81 36.27
N LYS A 1023 28.69 13.01 37.45
CA LYS A 1023 28.51 14.23 38.27
C LYS A 1023 28.89 15.55 37.60
N LYS A 1024 29.63 15.50 36.48
CA LYS A 1024 30.16 16.67 35.76
C LYS A 1024 29.62 16.81 34.34
N ALA A 1025 28.69 15.94 33.91
CA ALA A 1025 28.13 15.92 32.56
C ALA A 1025 29.21 15.91 31.44
N PHE A 1026 30.28 15.13 31.65
CA PHE A 1026 31.37 15.01 30.66
C PHE A 1026 31.18 13.77 29.78
N PRO A 1027 31.78 13.74 28.58
CA PRO A 1027 31.80 12.53 27.75
C PRO A 1027 32.36 11.31 28.51
N PHE A 1028 31.86 10.11 28.20
CA PHE A 1028 32.37 8.86 28.77
C PHE A 1028 33.87 8.73 28.49
N GLY A 1029 34.25 8.91 27.23
CA GLY A 1029 35.60 9.07 26.73
C GLY A 1029 36.38 7.77 26.60
N LYS A 1030 37.39 7.79 25.71
CA LYS A 1030 38.22 6.63 25.35
C LYS A 1030 38.92 5.97 26.54
N ARG A 1031 39.38 6.74 27.53
CA ARG A 1031 40.09 6.20 28.71
C ARG A 1031 39.17 5.27 29.53
N LYS A 1032 37.95 5.73 29.84
CA LYS A 1032 36.99 4.92 30.61
C LYS A 1032 36.52 3.72 29.81
N PHE A 1033 36.38 3.86 28.49
CA PHE A 1033 36.04 2.74 27.61
C PHE A 1033 37.10 1.65 27.63
N GLN A 1034 38.39 2.02 27.56
CA GLN A 1034 39.49 1.06 27.70
C GLN A 1034 39.55 0.41 29.10
N GLU A 1035 39.26 1.16 30.16
CA GLU A 1035 39.15 0.62 31.52
C GLU A 1035 37.99 -0.37 31.65
N LEU A 1036 36.85 -0.06 31.03
CA LEU A 1036 35.68 -0.94 30.99
C LEU A 1036 35.99 -2.23 30.21
N LEU A 1037 36.61 -2.13 29.03
CA LEU A 1037 37.07 -3.29 28.26
C LEU A 1037 37.96 -4.21 29.10
N LYS A 1038 38.97 -3.65 29.79
CA LYS A 1038 39.85 -4.41 30.69
C LYS A 1038 39.09 -5.10 31.82
N LYS A 1039 38.00 -4.51 32.31
CA LYS A 1039 37.18 -5.11 33.36
C LYS A 1039 36.31 -6.27 32.85
N VAL A 1040 35.79 -6.18 31.63
CA VAL A 1040 34.76 -7.10 31.12
C VAL A 1040 35.29 -8.21 30.23
N HIS A 1041 36.47 -8.07 29.62
CA HIS A 1041 36.98 -9.02 28.61
C HIS A 1041 37.08 -10.49 29.07
N THR A 1042 37.16 -10.75 30.38
CA THR A 1042 37.19 -12.11 30.95
C THR A 1042 35.80 -12.69 31.22
N LEU A 1043 34.73 -11.90 31.12
CA LEU A 1043 33.35 -12.34 31.36
C LEU A 1043 32.73 -13.00 30.11
N PRO A 1044 31.70 -13.84 30.28
CA PRO A 1044 30.86 -14.30 29.17
C PRO A 1044 30.28 -13.13 28.36
N TYR A 1045 30.16 -13.27 27.04
CA TYR A 1045 29.78 -12.16 26.15
C TYR A 1045 28.38 -11.58 26.46
N GLU A 1046 27.43 -12.41 26.89
CA GLU A 1046 26.13 -11.94 27.39
C GLU A 1046 26.27 -11.02 28.61
N GLU A 1047 27.11 -11.41 29.58
CA GLU A 1047 27.41 -10.57 30.75
C GLU A 1047 28.18 -9.31 30.35
N GLN A 1048 29.08 -9.40 29.37
CA GLN A 1048 29.77 -8.20 28.84
C GLN A 1048 28.75 -7.21 28.28
N LYS A 1049 27.81 -7.67 27.43
CA LYS A 1049 26.74 -6.85 26.83
C LYS A 1049 25.90 -6.16 27.90
N GLU A 1050 25.48 -6.90 28.93
CA GLU A 1050 24.73 -6.34 30.06
C GLU A 1050 25.54 -5.30 30.84
N VAL A 1051 26.84 -5.54 31.06
CA VAL A 1051 27.72 -4.58 31.75
C VAL A 1051 27.90 -3.30 30.92
N PHE A 1052 28.03 -3.38 29.59
CA PHE A 1052 28.05 -2.19 28.72
C PHE A 1052 26.74 -1.40 28.81
N ILE A 1053 25.59 -2.07 28.72
CA ILE A 1053 24.27 -1.42 28.79
C ILE A 1053 24.06 -0.75 30.16
N SER A 1054 24.34 -1.47 31.25
CA SER A 1054 24.14 -0.96 32.60
C SER A 1054 25.11 0.18 32.94
N THR A 1055 26.40 0.05 32.57
CA THR A 1055 27.41 1.11 32.77
C THR A 1055 27.03 2.37 32.00
N MET A 1056 26.56 2.22 30.75
CA MET A 1056 26.14 3.37 29.95
C MET A 1056 24.92 4.06 30.57
N LYS A 1057 23.90 3.28 31.00
CA LYS A 1057 22.71 3.82 31.64
C LYS A 1057 23.01 4.55 32.95
N GLU A 1058 23.89 3.98 33.79
CA GLU A 1058 24.33 4.62 35.03
C GLU A 1058 25.13 5.89 34.76
N TYR A 1059 26.03 5.85 33.76
CA TYR A 1059 26.84 7.01 33.41
C TYR A 1059 25.98 8.14 32.85
N GLN A 1060 25.09 7.85 31.91
CA GLN A 1060 24.17 8.80 31.31
C GLN A 1060 23.32 9.52 32.37
N GLY A 1061 22.76 8.78 33.34
CA GLY A 1061 21.93 9.36 34.39
C GLY A 1061 20.73 10.14 33.81
N ASP A 1062 20.60 11.41 34.17
CA ASP A 1062 19.54 12.31 33.69
C ASP A 1062 19.90 13.05 32.38
N GLU A 1063 21.10 12.82 31.83
CA GLU A 1063 21.52 13.44 30.57
C GLU A 1063 20.81 12.83 29.37
N ILE A 1064 20.58 13.64 28.33
CA ILE A 1064 19.96 13.18 27.09
C ILE A 1064 20.98 12.34 26.31
N LYS A 1065 20.48 11.31 25.61
CA LYS A 1065 21.31 10.51 24.71
C LYS A 1065 21.85 11.38 23.57
N ASN A 1066 23.18 11.44 23.43
CA ASN A 1066 23.83 12.35 22.50
C ASN A 1066 23.73 11.87 21.06
N ASP A 1067 23.99 10.59 20.82
CA ASP A 1067 23.95 9.96 19.50
C ASP A 1067 23.50 8.49 19.57
N ASP A 1068 23.37 7.85 18.41
CA ASP A 1068 23.18 6.41 18.30
C ASP A 1068 24.36 5.64 18.94
N ILE A 1069 24.11 4.43 19.43
CA ILE A 1069 25.13 3.61 20.07
C ILE A 1069 25.18 2.27 19.36
N THR A 1070 26.30 2.02 18.68
CA THR A 1070 26.58 0.74 18.03
C THR A 1070 27.90 0.19 18.51
N MET A 1071 27.89 -1.06 18.97
CA MET A 1071 29.07 -1.77 19.42
C MET A 1071 29.01 -3.23 19.04
N ILE A 1072 30.10 -3.74 18.47
CA ILE A 1072 30.26 -5.15 18.10
C ILE A 1072 31.47 -5.71 18.84
N ALA A 1073 31.29 -6.87 19.46
CA ALA A 1073 32.37 -7.63 20.06
C ALA A 1073 32.44 -9.03 19.44
N LEU A 1074 33.64 -9.49 19.12
CA LEU A 1074 33.90 -10.78 18.45
C LEU A 1074 34.99 -11.54 19.18
N LYS A 1075 34.90 -12.88 19.22
CA LYS A 1075 35.97 -13.76 19.68
C LYS A 1075 36.31 -14.78 18.60
N ILE A 1076 37.61 -14.87 18.28
CA ILE A 1076 38.17 -15.84 17.33
C ILE A 1076 38.28 -17.21 17.97
#